data_AF-A0A2E6WE37-F1
#
_entry.id   AF-A0A2E6WE37-F1
#
_cell.length_a   1.000
_cell.length_b   1.000
_cell.length_c   1.000
_cell.angle_alpha   90.00
_cell.angle_beta   90.00
_cell.angle_gamma   90.00
#
_symmetry.space_group_name_H-M   'P 1'
#
loop_
_entity.id
_entity.type
_entity.pdbx_description
1 polymer ?
#
loop_
_entity_poly.entity_id
_entity_poly.type
_entity_poly.pdbx_seq_one_letter_code
_entity_poly.pdbx_strand_id
1 'polypeptide(L)'
;MILHMLFRANTESKKQTAFALNAICCVLFLFLAIGFRGCSMSGMQSVLELQRTPLAYNAGLIDGLAMVEGNVRHDDATLRTRINGQPCVYFDWTKEEEVEDSDGDKSWKTVDSRTKAVDFRVVDSSGEISVENGRGHPERLVKRTGYRRYGRYRETEYAILSRDKVTVVGGYHSDQNLISSTDSALATEFTISTRGEDAILRTLGWSSMFWMVGAIFLFVFFVGLLFDLLGQHQIMMASLALFVTLPPALFLQWMFVTNSQLDAGFNRVQRYKEVVDSLPEIQQGENPRLALLKRDTNVALELYEVYRTRPTNMLHRLLGGYDPIDRLVLASDEKSLLTAFPQRKRTDSILQMDYVVYLTIAGTIGTLLCGFMGYRKLGTKRMIENIPTSPVKGVVPGLTEVEGTILKKDKLVSARYSGVSVVYCRYLKERRVKTDKDKYRWQTVESGVALADFFLKDETGQIAVNAKKAAVDASRTYYERTGNLRYSEWTLKPGQQLYILGPAVLDSLHDTTLTIEHSSTERHFVISDQDEKSVLLKYARTGLTYLGIGIASCASAVFILYGGASFDPFGYFAGALFAVLFLLVLNVAFIFNDLIFMKAWLSRARANLNVSLKRRADLIPNLVKIMKTALSFEKDVQTRIAHLRHGITGDAATTDRVGGLLDRFKVLLEAYPSIKTDKLVMDLGNRIVEVENQLQFARSGFNAVTGTHNIRIRTFPDVLLARLMGMKPAGFFQLAHQQEGQVVDVNALLNRETETTQQPGLDDGFLAATNSAELLMAALFCLLCEDNKVSNDEFKRFYKNASSLTGVSDRKQLKNLRKKISAWISEVGLQQAVIEISKRLEGLSGSEEASALITVMNRTAEADGEITSAEEAMIAKFRDALGGGVVDGATASKEQANKRPEPEGMSLSSQHQILMLTLISLVSADGEIKSEEFDSIVEFTIANTPLTDRKQVRQAADSALDRIKESGLEEIVEEVIKSLPNTFSKDVVVQLTQFITQLSEVDGEIHESEQKIATQYLKVLRQN
;
A
#
# COMPACT_ATOMS: atom_id res chain seq x y z
N MET A 1 -6.68 -26.35 32.04
CA MET A 1 -5.67 -27.42 31.81
C MET A 1 -4.63 -27.04 30.76
N ILE A 2 -5.03 -26.65 29.54
CA ILE A 2 -4.12 -26.21 28.45
C ILE A 2 -3.30 -24.96 28.82
N LEU A 3 -3.91 -23.98 29.50
CA LEU A 3 -3.22 -22.80 30.04
C LEU A 3 -2.10 -23.13 31.04
N HIS A 4 -2.23 -24.28 31.71
CA HIS A 4 -1.28 -24.77 32.72
C HIS A 4 -0.11 -25.56 32.07
N MET A 5 -0.31 -26.10 30.85
CA MET A 5 0.75 -26.72 30.04
C MET A 5 1.62 -25.66 29.34
N LEU A 6 1.04 -24.55 28.88
CA LEU A 6 1.77 -23.43 28.23
C LEU A 6 2.85 -22.80 29.13
N PHE A 7 2.66 -22.84 30.46
CA PHE A 7 3.62 -22.27 31.40
C PHE A 7 4.90 -23.11 31.58
N ARG A 8 4.88 -24.41 31.24
CA ARG A 8 5.96 -25.36 31.57
C ARG A 8 6.84 -25.77 30.38
N ALA A 9 6.48 -25.38 29.16
CA ALA A 9 7.15 -25.80 27.94
C ALA A 9 8.38 -24.95 27.57
N ASN A 10 9.40 -25.60 27.01
CA ASN A 10 10.58 -24.98 26.38
C ASN A 10 10.16 -24.07 25.20
N THR A 11 11.02 -23.14 24.75
CA THR A 11 10.68 -22.11 23.74
C THR A 11 10.15 -22.67 22.42
N GLU A 12 10.64 -23.83 21.95
CA GLU A 12 10.09 -24.50 20.75
C GLU A 12 8.74 -25.20 21.00
N SER A 13 8.59 -25.88 22.13
CA SER A 13 7.32 -26.50 22.54
C SER A 13 6.22 -25.45 22.75
N LYS A 14 6.58 -24.23 23.20
CA LYS A 14 5.66 -23.07 23.27
C LYS A 14 5.17 -22.61 21.89
N LYS A 15 6.03 -22.62 20.86
CA LYS A 15 5.61 -22.26 19.49
C LYS A 15 4.66 -23.30 18.89
N GLN A 16 4.97 -24.59 19.05
CA GLN A 16 4.10 -25.67 18.56
C GLN A 16 2.76 -25.73 19.30
N THR A 17 2.77 -25.56 20.63
CA THR A 17 1.52 -25.52 21.42
C THR A 17 0.68 -24.27 21.15
N ALA A 18 1.31 -23.12 20.90
CA ALA A 18 0.61 -21.91 20.47
C ALA A 18 -0.01 -22.07 19.07
N PHE A 19 0.69 -22.71 18.13
CA PHE A 19 0.15 -23.01 16.80
C PHE A 19 -1.06 -23.95 16.88
N ALA A 20 -0.96 -25.04 17.64
CA ALA A 20 -2.08 -25.97 17.84
C ALA A 20 -3.29 -25.29 18.51
N LEU A 21 -3.04 -24.42 19.50
CA LEU A 21 -4.10 -23.66 20.15
C LEU A 21 -4.78 -22.68 19.18
N ASN A 22 -4.00 -21.95 18.37
CA ASN A 22 -4.54 -21.04 17.36
C ASN A 22 -5.37 -21.79 16.31
N ALA A 23 -4.95 -22.99 15.89
CA ALA A 23 -5.70 -23.83 14.97
C ALA A 23 -7.06 -24.28 15.56
N ILE A 24 -7.07 -24.74 16.80
CA ILE A 24 -8.30 -25.14 17.51
C ILE A 24 -9.23 -23.93 17.68
N CYS A 25 -8.69 -22.78 18.08
CA CYS A 25 -9.46 -21.54 18.19
C CYS A 25 -10.05 -21.13 16.84
N CYS A 26 -9.28 -21.22 15.76
CA CYS A 26 -9.73 -20.90 14.40
C CYS A 26 -10.96 -21.73 14.02
N VAL A 27 -10.90 -23.06 14.19
CA VAL A 27 -12.03 -23.97 13.93
C VAL A 27 -13.23 -23.64 14.83
N LEU A 28 -13.01 -23.40 16.11
CA LEU A 28 -14.07 -23.04 17.06
C LEU A 28 -14.77 -21.72 16.70
N PHE A 29 -14.02 -20.70 16.30
CA PHE A 29 -14.58 -19.42 15.88
C PHE A 29 -15.40 -19.55 14.60
N LEU A 30 -14.97 -20.39 13.64
CA LEU A 30 -15.74 -20.67 12.43
C LEU A 30 -17.08 -21.34 12.77
N PHE A 31 -17.08 -22.39 13.60
CA PHE A 31 -18.31 -23.07 14.00
C PHE A 31 -19.26 -22.17 14.78
N LEU A 32 -18.74 -21.37 15.71
CA LEU A 32 -19.55 -20.39 16.45
C LEU A 32 -20.13 -19.32 15.52
N ALA A 33 -19.35 -18.82 14.54
CA ALA A 33 -19.84 -17.84 13.57
C ALA A 33 -20.98 -18.41 12.72
N ILE A 34 -20.85 -19.66 12.26
CA ILE A 34 -21.91 -20.35 11.51
C ILE A 34 -23.15 -20.57 12.39
N GLY A 35 -22.97 -21.01 13.63
CA GLY A 35 -24.08 -21.22 14.57
C GLY A 35 -24.84 -19.94 14.89
N PHE A 36 -24.13 -18.86 15.23
CA PHE A 36 -24.73 -17.56 15.54
C PHE A 36 -25.46 -16.98 14.33
N ARG A 37 -24.87 -17.13 13.13
CA ARG A 37 -25.53 -16.77 11.88
C ARG A 37 -26.80 -17.58 11.66
N GLY A 38 -26.78 -18.88 11.91
CA GLY A 38 -27.97 -19.74 11.82
C GLY A 38 -29.10 -19.27 12.73
N CYS A 39 -28.79 -19.00 14.00
CA CYS A 39 -29.76 -18.45 14.95
C CYS A 39 -30.32 -17.11 14.49
N SER A 40 -29.46 -16.22 13.99
CA SER A 40 -29.88 -14.92 13.46
C SER A 40 -30.83 -15.05 12.27
N MET A 41 -30.48 -15.87 11.28
CA MET A 41 -31.30 -16.10 10.08
C MET A 41 -32.66 -16.70 10.42
N SER A 42 -32.69 -17.65 11.36
CA SER A 42 -33.94 -18.26 11.83
C SER A 42 -34.89 -17.23 12.43
N GLY A 43 -34.40 -16.37 13.33
CA GLY A 43 -35.23 -15.31 13.91
C GLY A 43 -35.64 -14.25 12.88
N MET A 44 -34.81 -13.95 11.88
CA MET A 44 -35.19 -13.03 10.79
C MET A 44 -36.29 -13.60 9.90
N GLN A 45 -36.19 -14.88 9.55
CA GLN A 45 -37.25 -15.57 8.80
C GLN A 45 -38.56 -15.54 9.59
N SER A 46 -38.49 -15.73 10.91
CA SER A 46 -39.64 -15.64 11.80
C SER A 46 -40.28 -14.25 11.76
N VAL A 47 -39.48 -13.18 11.87
CA VAL A 47 -39.97 -11.79 11.74
C VAL A 47 -40.63 -11.56 10.38
N LEU A 48 -39.99 -11.97 9.29
CA LEU A 48 -40.52 -11.79 7.93
C LEU A 48 -41.80 -12.60 7.69
N GLU A 49 -41.91 -13.82 8.23
CA GLU A 49 -43.13 -14.62 8.21
C GLU A 49 -44.27 -13.95 8.96
N LEU A 50 -44.02 -13.43 10.16
CA LEU A 50 -45.00 -12.69 10.97
C LEU A 50 -45.50 -11.43 10.26
N GLN A 51 -44.61 -10.69 9.59
CA GLN A 51 -44.99 -9.50 8.81
C GLN A 51 -45.91 -9.82 7.63
N ARG A 52 -45.90 -11.07 7.14
CA ARG A 52 -46.73 -11.52 6.01
C ARG A 52 -47.93 -12.36 6.43
N THR A 53 -48.10 -12.61 7.73
CA THR A 53 -49.27 -13.31 8.26
C THR A 53 -50.30 -12.25 8.63
N PRO A 54 -51.54 -12.27 8.10
CA PRO A 54 -52.56 -11.29 8.48
C PRO A 54 -52.93 -11.42 9.96
N LEU A 55 -53.29 -10.31 10.61
CA LEU A 55 -53.88 -10.34 11.95
C LEU A 55 -55.38 -10.65 11.83
N ALA A 56 -55.70 -11.93 11.85
CA ALA A 56 -57.03 -12.45 11.55
C ALA A 56 -57.97 -12.42 12.77
N TYR A 57 -59.27 -12.49 12.51
CA TYR A 57 -60.28 -12.80 13.52
C TYR A 57 -60.43 -14.33 13.65
N ASN A 58 -60.86 -14.82 14.80
CA ASN A 58 -60.96 -16.26 15.09
C ASN A 58 -61.74 -17.04 14.00
N ALA A 59 -62.83 -16.50 13.48
CA ALA A 59 -63.63 -17.16 12.44
C ALA A 59 -62.96 -17.20 11.05
N GLY A 60 -61.98 -16.33 10.78
CA GLY A 60 -61.29 -16.19 9.48
C GLY A 60 -60.02 -17.03 9.35
N LEU A 61 -59.76 -17.95 10.28
CA LEU A 61 -58.53 -18.75 10.29
C LEU A 61 -58.59 -19.92 9.32
N ILE A 62 -57.42 -20.23 8.76
CA ILE A 62 -57.14 -21.42 7.94
C ILE A 62 -55.99 -22.21 8.55
N ASP A 63 -55.89 -23.50 8.22
CA ASP A 63 -54.84 -24.37 8.75
C ASP A 63 -53.42 -23.87 8.44
N GLY A 64 -52.57 -23.90 9.46
CA GLY A 64 -51.19 -23.42 9.41
C GLY A 64 -50.95 -22.21 10.30
N LEU A 65 -49.90 -21.43 9.99
CA LEU A 65 -49.49 -20.30 10.83
C LEU A 65 -50.59 -19.23 10.90
N ALA A 66 -51.11 -19.02 12.11
CA ALA A 66 -52.17 -18.07 12.42
C ALA A 66 -51.67 -17.03 13.43
N MET A 67 -52.20 -15.82 13.31
CA MET A 67 -51.97 -14.74 14.26
C MET A 67 -53.32 -14.12 14.64
N VAL A 68 -53.68 -14.25 15.92
CA VAL A 68 -54.95 -13.77 16.45
C VAL A 68 -54.74 -12.84 17.63
N GLU A 69 -55.74 -12.02 17.89
CA GLU A 69 -55.80 -11.15 19.06
C GLU A 69 -57.21 -11.23 19.67
N GLY A 70 -57.31 -11.36 20.98
CA GLY A 70 -58.59 -11.44 21.67
C GLY A 70 -58.41 -11.42 23.18
N ASN A 71 -59.52 -11.51 23.91
CA ASN A 71 -59.51 -11.51 25.36
C ASN A 71 -59.48 -12.92 25.90
N VAL A 72 -58.72 -13.15 26.97
CA VAL A 72 -58.73 -14.41 27.70
C VAL A 72 -60.11 -14.62 28.34
N ARG A 73 -60.73 -15.78 28.07
CA ARG A 73 -62.03 -16.14 28.67
C ARG A 73 -61.94 -16.18 30.19
N HIS A 74 -62.97 -15.66 30.86
CA HIS A 74 -62.96 -15.55 32.32
C HIS A 74 -62.93 -16.92 33.02
N ASP A 75 -63.76 -17.85 32.55
CA ASP A 75 -63.96 -19.18 33.13
C ASP A 75 -62.70 -20.06 33.09
N ASP A 76 -61.81 -19.81 32.13
CA ASP A 76 -60.60 -20.60 31.92
C ASP A 76 -59.46 -20.20 32.90
N ALA A 77 -59.60 -19.06 33.59
CA ALA A 77 -58.64 -18.53 34.56
C ALA A 77 -58.71 -19.27 35.91
N THR A 78 -58.31 -20.55 35.89
CA THR A 78 -58.33 -21.47 37.05
C THR A 78 -57.17 -21.25 38.03
N LEU A 79 -56.11 -20.55 37.62
CA LEU A 79 -54.98 -20.20 38.48
C LEU A 79 -55.21 -18.86 39.17
N ARG A 80 -54.40 -18.58 40.21
CA ARG A 80 -54.36 -17.28 40.88
C ARG A 80 -52.93 -16.78 41.00
N THR A 81 -52.74 -15.48 40.77
CA THR A 81 -51.47 -14.79 41.02
C THR A 81 -51.10 -14.90 42.50
N ARG A 82 -49.83 -15.10 42.79
CA ARG A 82 -49.27 -15.31 44.12
C ARG A 82 -49.20 -14.02 44.94
N ILE A 83 -48.99 -12.86 44.30
CA ILE A 83 -48.88 -11.58 45.03
C ILE A 83 -50.26 -10.97 45.30
N ASN A 84 -51.13 -10.89 44.29
CA ASN A 84 -52.39 -10.16 44.33
C ASN A 84 -53.66 -11.04 44.34
N GLY A 85 -53.52 -12.37 44.23
CA GLY A 85 -54.65 -13.31 44.23
C GLY A 85 -55.62 -13.22 43.04
N GLN A 86 -55.27 -12.48 41.98
CA GLN A 86 -56.09 -12.28 40.78
C GLN A 86 -56.20 -13.57 39.95
N PRO A 87 -57.36 -13.86 39.33
CA PRO A 87 -57.51 -15.03 38.47
C PRO A 87 -56.67 -14.88 37.21
N CYS A 88 -55.90 -15.91 36.87
CA CYS A 88 -54.98 -15.93 35.74
C CYS A 88 -54.95 -17.30 35.05
N VAL A 89 -54.44 -17.32 33.81
CA VAL A 89 -54.20 -18.55 33.02
C VAL A 89 -52.72 -18.91 32.98
N TYR A 90 -51.86 -17.96 33.32
CA TYR A 90 -50.42 -18.14 33.44
C TYR A 90 -49.88 -17.20 34.52
N PHE A 91 -48.92 -17.69 35.31
CA PHE A 91 -48.05 -16.81 36.09
C PHE A 91 -46.63 -17.37 36.17
N ASP A 92 -45.68 -16.46 36.19
CA ASP A 92 -44.29 -16.69 36.55
C ASP A 92 -43.92 -15.76 37.70
N TRP A 93 -43.63 -16.36 38.85
CA TRP A 93 -43.33 -15.66 40.08
C TRP A 93 -41.94 -16.03 40.57
N THR A 94 -41.14 -15.02 40.86
CA THR A 94 -39.77 -15.16 41.38
C THR A 94 -39.63 -14.39 42.69
N LYS A 95 -39.08 -15.05 43.71
CA LYS A 95 -38.67 -14.44 44.96
C LYS A 95 -37.15 -14.43 45.04
N GLU A 96 -36.60 -13.24 45.20
CA GLU A 96 -35.18 -13.01 45.32
C GLU A 96 -34.86 -12.37 46.67
N GLU A 97 -33.72 -12.73 47.24
CA GLU A 97 -33.17 -12.15 48.46
C GLU A 97 -31.94 -11.29 48.12
N GLU A 98 -31.89 -10.11 48.72
CA GLU A 98 -30.78 -9.18 48.71
C GLU A 98 -29.71 -9.73 49.64
N VAL A 99 -28.71 -10.36 49.03
CA VAL A 99 -27.55 -10.88 49.71
C VAL A 99 -26.44 -9.85 49.57
N GLU A 100 -26.08 -9.25 50.69
CA GLU A 100 -24.87 -8.47 50.84
C GLU A 100 -23.69 -9.44 50.94
N ASP A 101 -22.68 -9.24 50.10
CA ASP A 101 -21.46 -10.00 50.23
C ASP A 101 -20.53 -9.45 51.34
N SER A 102 -19.40 -10.11 51.53
CA SER A 102 -18.39 -9.74 52.52
C SER A 102 -17.79 -8.35 52.29
N ASP A 103 -17.96 -7.79 51.08
CA ASP A 103 -17.36 -6.55 50.60
C ASP A 103 -18.38 -5.38 50.60
N GLY A 104 -19.63 -5.63 51.01
CA GLY A 104 -20.71 -4.64 51.11
C GLY A 104 -21.56 -4.48 49.85
N ASP A 105 -21.29 -5.25 48.80
CA ASP A 105 -22.02 -5.20 47.54
C ASP A 105 -23.31 -6.03 47.62
N LYS A 106 -24.41 -5.41 47.20
CA LYS A 106 -25.76 -5.99 47.28
C LYS A 106 -26.14 -6.63 45.95
N SER A 107 -26.42 -7.93 45.99
CA SER A 107 -26.88 -8.71 44.82
C SER A 107 -28.19 -9.43 45.14
N TRP A 108 -28.98 -9.73 44.12
CA TRP A 108 -30.23 -10.47 44.29
C TRP A 108 -30.01 -11.93 43.93
N LYS A 109 -30.37 -12.84 44.84
CA LYS A 109 -30.29 -14.28 44.64
C LYS A 109 -31.70 -14.87 44.65
N THR A 110 -32.07 -15.64 43.63
CA THR A 110 -33.35 -16.36 43.59
C THR A 110 -33.41 -17.38 44.72
N VAL A 111 -34.42 -17.24 45.59
CA VAL A 111 -34.69 -18.14 46.73
C VAL A 111 -35.81 -19.11 46.39
N ASP A 112 -36.81 -18.67 45.63
CA ASP A 112 -37.93 -19.49 45.19
C ASP A 112 -38.41 -18.96 43.83
N SER A 113 -38.85 -19.87 42.96
CA SER A 113 -39.49 -19.52 41.69
C SER A 113 -40.56 -20.55 41.35
N ARG A 114 -41.69 -20.07 40.84
CA ARG A 114 -42.81 -20.92 40.45
C ARG A 114 -43.42 -20.40 39.17
N THR A 115 -43.59 -21.32 38.22
CA THR A 115 -44.24 -21.06 36.95
C THR A 115 -45.36 -22.08 36.77
N LYS A 116 -46.56 -21.62 36.45
CA LYS A 116 -47.70 -22.49 36.10
C LYS A 116 -48.48 -21.90 34.93
N ALA A 117 -48.98 -22.77 34.08
CA ALA A 117 -49.76 -22.44 32.89
C ALA A 117 -50.94 -23.39 32.77
N VAL A 118 -52.08 -22.88 32.32
CA VAL A 118 -53.28 -23.66 31.95
C VAL A 118 -53.73 -23.21 30.57
N ASP A 119 -54.22 -24.16 29.78
CA ASP A 119 -54.80 -23.91 28.47
C ASP A 119 -56.03 -23.02 28.60
N PHE A 120 -56.24 -22.13 27.63
CA PHE A 120 -57.30 -21.14 27.72
C PHE A 120 -57.86 -20.82 26.34
N ARG A 121 -59.08 -20.27 26.31
CA ARG A 121 -59.68 -19.77 25.07
C ARG A 121 -59.48 -18.28 24.91
N VAL A 122 -59.14 -17.89 23.68
CA VAL A 122 -59.10 -16.51 23.22
C VAL A 122 -60.44 -16.19 22.57
N VAL A 123 -61.13 -15.18 23.08
CA VAL A 123 -62.45 -14.76 22.61
C VAL A 123 -62.33 -13.42 21.90
N ASP A 124 -62.87 -13.34 20.69
CA ASP A 124 -63.03 -12.09 19.95
C ASP A 124 -64.48 -11.92 19.46
N SER A 125 -64.76 -10.87 18.68
CA SER A 125 -66.12 -10.60 18.19
C SER A 125 -66.64 -11.62 17.17
N SER A 126 -65.76 -12.48 16.63
CA SER A 126 -66.10 -13.46 15.59
C SER A 126 -66.27 -14.88 16.13
N GLY A 127 -65.70 -15.20 17.30
CA GLY A 127 -65.79 -16.52 17.91
C GLY A 127 -64.78 -16.75 19.04
N GLU A 128 -64.66 -18.01 19.47
CA GLU A 128 -63.67 -18.45 20.45
C GLU A 128 -62.77 -19.55 19.88
N ILE A 129 -61.50 -19.53 20.30
CA ILE A 129 -60.48 -20.50 19.88
C ILE A 129 -59.67 -20.97 21.08
N SER A 130 -59.33 -22.26 21.12
CA SER A 130 -58.52 -22.83 22.20
C SER A 130 -57.03 -22.61 21.94
N VAL A 131 -56.25 -22.36 23.00
CA VAL A 131 -54.79 -22.14 22.93
C VAL A 131 -54.09 -23.07 23.92
N GLU A 132 -53.15 -23.88 23.41
CA GLU A 132 -52.37 -24.82 24.21
C GLU A 132 -51.23 -24.13 24.98
N ASN A 133 -51.52 -23.57 26.15
CA ASN A 133 -50.54 -22.83 26.95
C ASN A 133 -49.74 -23.72 27.91
N GLY A 134 -50.28 -24.87 28.34
CA GLY A 134 -49.73 -25.72 29.38
C GLY A 134 -48.62 -26.67 28.91
N ARG A 135 -48.85 -27.35 27.77
CA ARG A 135 -47.97 -28.44 27.28
C ARG A 135 -47.03 -28.01 26.15
N GLY A 136 -47.44 -27.05 25.31
CA GLY A 136 -46.68 -26.60 24.15
C GLY A 136 -45.50 -25.65 24.42
N HIS A 137 -45.17 -25.36 25.68
CA HIS A 137 -44.09 -24.45 26.11
C HIS A 137 -43.93 -23.15 25.26
N PRO A 138 -44.99 -22.33 25.07
CA PRO A 138 -44.86 -21.11 24.29
C PRO A 138 -43.83 -20.13 24.85
N GLU A 139 -43.22 -19.34 23.96
CA GLU A 139 -42.55 -18.10 24.35
C GLU A 139 -43.61 -17.12 24.86
N ARG A 140 -43.41 -16.56 26.06
CA ARG A 140 -44.43 -15.76 26.76
C ARG A 140 -43.93 -14.34 27.02
N LEU A 141 -44.49 -13.37 26.31
CA LEU A 141 -44.19 -11.95 26.45
C LEU A 141 -45.23 -11.28 27.36
N VAL A 142 -45.05 -11.46 28.66
CA VAL A 142 -46.05 -11.10 29.67
C VAL A 142 -45.71 -9.77 30.37
N LYS A 143 -46.73 -8.95 30.67
CA LYS A 143 -46.56 -7.73 31.48
C LYS A 143 -46.31 -8.10 32.95
N ARG A 144 -45.54 -7.26 33.64
CA ARG A 144 -45.34 -7.42 35.09
C ARG A 144 -46.65 -7.04 35.80
N THR A 145 -47.26 -7.99 36.51
CA THR A 145 -48.53 -7.82 37.21
C THR A 145 -48.34 -7.54 38.70
N GLY A 146 -47.20 -7.95 39.26
CA GLY A 146 -46.89 -7.74 40.67
C GLY A 146 -45.42 -7.43 40.94
N TYR A 147 -45.18 -6.51 41.87
CA TYR A 147 -43.87 -6.27 42.47
C TYR A 147 -44.05 -5.95 43.94
N ARG A 148 -43.34 -6.67 44.81
CA ARG A 148 -43.35 -6.41 46.25
C ARG A 148 -41.92 -6.48 46.79
N ARG A 149 -41.46 -5.44 47.48
CA ARG A 149 -40.19 -5.46 48.20
C ARG A 149 -40.46 -5.35 49.69
N TYR A 150 -39.88 -6.23 50.50
CA TYR A 150 -40.05 -6.25 51.95
C TYR A 150 -38.77 -6.75 52.63
N GLY A 151 -38.21 -5.93 53.52
CA GLY A 151 -36.90 -6.20 54.11
C GLY A 151 -35.84 -6.40 53.03
N ARG A 152 -35.15 -7.55 53.08
CA ARG A 152 -34.16 -7.98 52.08
C ARG A 152 -34.77 -8.75 50.91
N TYR A 153 -36.09 -8.97 50.84
CA TYR A 153 -36.68 -9.75 49.75
C TYR A 153 -37.35 -8.85 48.71
N ARG A 154 -37.28 -9.26 47.45
CA ARG A 154 -38.15 -8.77 46.37
C ARG A 154 -38.86 -9.93 45.71
N GLU A 155 -40.14 -9.74 45.42
CA GLU A 155 -40.96 -10.65 44.66
C GLU A 155 -41.38 -9.96 43.37
N THR A 156 -41.20 -10.65 42.25
CA THR A 156 -41.57 -10.21 40.91
C THR A 156 -42.54 -11.21 40.31
N GLU A 157 -43.63 -10.71 39.72
CA GLU A 157 -44.65 -11.56 39.11
C GLU A 157 -45.03 -11.05 37.72
N TYR A 158 -45.07 -11.97 36.77
CA TYR A 158 -45.57 -11.80 35.42
C TYR A 158 -46.74 -12.76 35.23
N ALA A 159 -47.92 -12.27 34.87
CA ALA A 159 -49.10 -13.13 34.72
C ALA A 159 -49.98 -12.68 33.55
N ILE A 160 -50.67 -13.66 32.93
CA ILE A 160 -51.74 -13.40 31.97
C ILE A 160 -53.04 -13.46 32.76
N LEU A 161 -53.62 -12.30 33.03
CA LEU A 161 -54.81 -12.19 33.85
C LEU A 161 -56.06 -12.57 33.05
N SER A 162 -57.10 -12.90 33.79
CA SER A 162 -58.43 -13.07 33.22
C SER A 162 -58.90 -11.79 32.53
N ARG A 163 -59.45 -11.91 31.31
CA ARG A 163 -59.86 -10.79 30.43
C ARG A 163 -58.72 -9.92 29.89
N ASP A 164 -57.45 -10.30 30.09
CA ASP A 164 -56.36 -9.62 29.40
C ASP A 164 -56.50 -9.81 27.88
N LYS A 165 -56.21 -8.74 27.14
CA LYS A 165 -56.06 -8.81 25.69
C LYS A 165 -54.72 -9.47 25.37
N VAL A 166 -54.76 -10.56 24.62
CA VAL A 166 -53.58 -11.35 24.24
C VAL A 166 -53.48 -11.47 22.73
N THR A 167 -52.26 -11.38 22.23
CA THR A 167 -51.90 -11.75 20.86
C THR A 167 -51.26 -13.13 20.89
N VAL A 168 -51.77 -14.05 20.08
CA VAL A 168 -51.27 -15.43 20.00
C VAL A 168 -50.82 -15.69 18.57
N VAL A 169 -49.61 -16.21 18.44
CA VAL A 169 -49.07 -16.71 17.16
C VAL A 169 -48.74 -18.18 17.31
N GLY A 170 -49.27 -19.02 16.42
CA GLY A 170 -49.01 -20.45 16.41
C GLY A 170 -49.61 -21.16 15.21
N GLY A 171 -49.50 -22.48 15.19
CA GLY A 171 -50.16 -23.33 14.21
C GLY A 171 -51.61 -23.51 14.58
N TYR A 172 -52.53 -23.08 13.71
CA TYR A 172 -53.95 -23.35 13.84
C TYR A 172 -54.30 -24.69 13.18
N HIS A 173 -55.08 -25.49 13.91
CA HIS A 173 -55.63 -26.76 13.47
C HIS A 173 -57.16 -26.70 13.52
N SER A 174 -57.79 -26.68 12.35
CA SER A 174 -59.23 -26.53 12.16
C SER A 174 -60.04 -27.68 12.74
N ASP A 175 -59.51 -28.92 12.68
CA ASP A 175 -60.14 -30.12 13.24
C ASP A 175 -60.42 -30.01 14.76
N GLN A 176 -59.54 -29.34 15.49
CA GLN A 176 -59.60 -29.22 16.96
C GLN A 176 -59.98 -27.82 17.43
N ASN A 177 -60.09 -26.85 16.51
CA ASN A 177 -60.21 -25.42 16.82
C ASN A 177 -59.16 -24.98 17.88
N LEU A 178 -57.92 -25.39 17.65
CA LEU A 178 -56.80 -25.27 18.59
C LEU A 178 -55.62 -24.54 17.92
N ILE A 179 -55.00 -23.62 18.66
CA ILE A 179 -53.68 -23.08 18.35
C ILE A 179 -52.65 -23.74 19.26
N SER A 180 -51.67 -24.40 18.65
CA SER A 180 -50.58 -25.10 19.33
C SER A 180 -49.24 -24.81 18.65
N SER A 181 -48.17 -25.45 19.12
CA SER A 181 -46.89 -25.45 18.43
C SER A 181 -47.04 -26.05 17.04
N THR A 182 -46.50 -25.39 16.02
CA THR A 182 -46.57 -25.88 14.64
C THR A 182 -45.53 -26.99 14.42
N ASP A 183 -45.93 -28.13 13.82
CA ASP A 183 -45.00 -29.19 13.38
C ASP A 183 -44.22 -28.84 12.09
N SER A 184 -44.61 -27.76 11.41
CA SER A 184 -43.97 -27.35 10.16
C SER A 184 -42.58 -26.75 10.40
N ALA A 185 -41.64 -27.03 9.51
CA ALA A 185 -40.27 -26.49 9.50
C ALA A 185 -40.13 -24.95 9.38
N LEU A 186 -41.23 -24.21 9.47
CA LEU A 186 -41.29 -22.75 9.42
C LEU A 186 -41.03 -22.20 10.83
N ALA A 187 -40.03 -21.34 10.94
CA ALA A 187 -39.27 -21.02 12.16
C ALA A 187 -40.02 -20.23 13.24
N THR A 188 -41.32 -19.95 13.09
CA THR A 188 -42.05 -19.11 14.03
C THR A 188 -42.37 -19.88 15.33
N GLU A 189 -41.63 -19.57 16.39
CA GLU A 189 -41.84 -20.11 17.73
C GLU A 189 -43.24 -19.74 18.24
N PHE A 190 -43.94 -20.72 18.79
CA PHE A 190 -45.30 -20.53 19.31
C PHE A 190 -45.26 -19.50 20.45
N THR A 191 -45.93 -18.36 20.27
CA THR A 191 -45.74 -17.18 21.11
C THR A 191 -47.07 -16.62 21.62
N ILE A 192 -47.11 -16.28 22.91
CA ILE A 192 -48.25 -15.64 23.57
C ILE A 192 -47.79 -14.31 24.17
N SER A 193 -48.41 -13.19 23.77
CA SER A 193 -48.04 -11.84 24.21
C SER A 193 -49.23 -11.09 24.80
N THR A 194 -49.06 -10.53 26.01
CA THR A 194 -50.00 -9.53 26.59
C THR A 194 -49.58 -8.09 26.27
N ARG A 195 -48.43 -7.94 25.61
CA ARG A 195 -47.85 -6.64 25.23
C ARG A 195 -48.25 -6.21 23.83
N GLY A 196 -48.78 -7.13 23.02
CA GLY A 196 -49.18 -6.91 21.63
C GLY A 196 -48.22 -7.58 20.63
N GLU A 197 -48.51 -7.38 19.35
CA GLU A 197 -47.66 -7.81 18.21
C GLU A 197 -46.29 -7.12 18.24
N ASP A 198 -46.23 -5.84 18.62
CA ASP A 198 -45.02 -5.02 18.63
C ASP A 198 -43.93 -5.62 19.53
N ALA A 199 -44.30 -6.17 20.69
CA ALA A 199 -43.38 -6.82 21.60
C ALA A 199 -42.80 -8.11 21.02
N ILE A 200 -43.59 -8.89 20.27
CA ILE A 200 -43.14 -10.12 19.60
C ILE A 200 -42.08 -9.76 18.55
N LEU A 201 -42.42 -8.83 17.66
CA LEU A 201 -41.53 -8.39 16.58
C LEU A 201 -40.23 -7.76 17.11
N ARG A 202 -40.30 -6.96 18.18
CA ARG A 202 -39.11 -6.35 18.79
C ARG A 202 -38.18 -7.39 19.40
N THR A 203 -38.72 -8.39 20.10
CA THR A 203 -37.91 -9.40 20.80
C THR A 203 -37.17 -10.28 19.80
N LEU A 204 -37.88 -10.77 18.78
CA LEU A 204 -37.30 -11.53 17.68
C LEU A 204 -36.32 -10.69 16.85
N GLY A 205 -36.67 -9.44 16.56
CA GLY A 205 -35.82 -8.54 15.80
C GLY A 205 -34.49 -8.24 16.49
N TRP A 206 -34.52 -7.86 17.78
CA TRP A 206 -33.32 -7.59 18.56
C TRP A 206 -32.43 -8.81 18.71
N SER A 207 -33.00 -9.98 19.06
CA SER A 207 -32.22 -11.20 19.25
C SER A 207 -31.50 -11.59 17.96
N SER A 208 -32.20 -11.56 16.82
CA SER A 208 -31.60 -11.81 15.49
C SER A 208 -30.46 -10.86 15.16
N MET A 209 -30.60 -9.57 15.47
CA MET A 209 -29.53 -8.60 15.22
C MET A 209 -28.31 -8.83 16.10
N PHE A 210 -28.50 -9.11 17.40
CA PHE A 210 -27.39 -9.39 18.30
C PHE A 210 -26.60 -10.63 17.89
N TRP A 211 -27.29 -11.72 17.54
CA TRP A 211 -26.66 -12.94 17.03
C TRP A 211 -25.88 -12.67 15.74
N MET A 212 -26.40 -11.82 14.84
CA MET A 212 -25.68 -11.46 13.61
C MET A 212 -24.42 -10.67 13.88
N VAL A 213 -24.51 -9.61 14.70
CA VAL A 213 -23.34 -8.80 15.06
C VAL A 213 -22.27 -9.71 15.68
N GLY A 214 -22.67 -10.61 16.58
CA GLY A 214 -21.77 -11.65 17.10
C GLY A 214 -21.12 -12.49 15.99
N ALA A 215 -21.90 -13.00 15.04
CA ALA A 215 -21.39 -13.80 13.92
C ALA A 215 -20.38 -13.04 13.05
N ILE A 216 -20.64 -11.76 12.73
CA ILE A 216 -19.74 -10.91 11.94
C ILE A 216 -18.40 -10.76 12.65
N PHE A 217 -18.41 -10.44 13.95
CA PHE A 217 -17.18 -10.30 14.73
C PHE A 217 -16.40 -11.61 14.80
N LEU A 218 -17.07 -12.72 15.12
CA LEU A 218 -16.44 -14.05 15.18
C LEU A 218 -15.81 -14.45 13.84
N PHE A 219 -16.47 -14.14 12.73
CA PHE A 219 -15.95 -14.41 11.39
C PHE A 219 -14.71 -13.59 11.07
N VAL A 220 -14.71 -12.29 11.39
CA VAL A 220 -13.51 -11.45 11.18
C VAL A 220 -12.35 -11.89 12.06
N PHE A 221 -12.61 -12.31 13.30
CA PHE A 221 -11.58 -12.90 14.17
C PHE A 221 -11.05 -14.23 13.61
N PHE A 222 -11.92 -15.10 13.07
CA PHE A 222 -11.52 -16.32 12.38
C PHE A 222 -10.57 -16.00 11.21
N VAL A 223 -10.93 -15.06 10.34
CA VAL A 223 -10.09 -14.64 9.20
C VAL A 223 -8.72 -14.13 9.70
N GLY A 224 -8.71 -13.30 10.73
CA GLY A 224 -7.46 -12.81 11.33
C GLY A 224 -6.56 -13.92 11.87
N LEU A 225 -7.14 -14.91 12.57
CA LEU A 225 -6.39 -16.08 13.07
C LEU A 225 -5.90 -16.98 11.94
N LEU A 226 -6.68 -17.14 10.87
CA LEU A 226 -6.28 -17.90 9.69
C LEU A 226 -5.04 -17.29 9.03
N PHE A 227 -5.01 -15.96 8.88
CA PHE A 227 -3.83 -15.26 8.34
C PHE A 227 -2.60 -15.39 9.23
N ASP A 228 -2.77 -15.33 10.55
CA ASP A 228 -1.68 -15.56 11.50
C ASP A 228 -1.15 -17.00 11.41
N LEU A 229 -2.02 -17.97 11.19
CA LEU A 229 -1.67 -19.39 11.04
C LEU A 229 -0.93 -19.67 9.73
N LEU A 230 -1.30 -18.97 8.64
CA LEU A 230 -0.63 -19.06 7.34
C LEU A 230 0.68 -18.25 7.28
N GLY A 231 1.01 -17.48 8.32
CA GLY A 231 2.17 -16.57 8.31
C GLY A 231 2.08 -15.48 7.25
N GLN A 232 0.88 -15.23 6.70
CA GLN A 232 0.65 -14.22 5.69
C GLN A 232 0.19 -12.93 6.35
N HIS A 233 1.08 -11.95 6.40
CA HIS A 233 0.80 -10.63 6.99
C HIS A 233 0.58 -9.54 5.93
N GLN A 234 0.45 -9.93 4.66
CA GLN A 234 0.07 -9.02 3.59
C GLN A 234 -1.43 -8.73 3.67
N ILE A 235 -1.76 -7.61 4.32
CA ILE A 235 -3.12 -7.08 4.52
C ILE A 235 -3.93 -7.08 3.21
N MET A 236 -3.23 -6.84 2.10
CA MET A 236 -3.84 -6.71 0.79
C MET A 236 -4.35 -8.04 0.21
N MET A 237 -3.56 -9.12 0.30
CA MET A 237 -4.00 -10.44 -0.16
C MET A 237 -5.20 -10.91 0.65
N ALA A 238 -5.20 -10.61 1.95
CA ALA A 238 -6.34 -10.86 2.82
C ALA A 238 -7.59 -10.10 2.39
N SER A 239 -7.44 -8.81 2.09
CA SER A 239 -8.56 -7.98 1.64
C SER A 239 -9.10 -8.36 0.28
N LEU A 240 -8.24 -8.75 -0.65
CA LEU A 240 -8.61 -9.18 -1.99
C LEU A 240 -9.35 -10.52 -1.94
N ALA A 241 -8.85 -11.48 -1.16
CA ALA A 241 -9.52 -12.77 -0.96
C ALA A 241 -10.92 -12.58 -0.36
N LEU A 242 -11.06 -11.69 0.62
CA LEU A 242 -12.35 -11.38 1.24
C LEU A 242 -13.29 -10.64 0.27
N PHE A 243 -12.77 -9.74 -0.59
CA PHE A 243 -13.54 -9.07 -1.64
C PHE A 243 -14.09 -10.03 -2.69
N VAL A 244 -13.28 -11.01 -3.12
CA VAL A 244 -13.67 -11.95 -4.18
C VAL A 244 -14.66 -12.99 -3.68
N THR A 245 -14.60 -13.36 -2.39
CA THR A 245 -15.38 -14.50 -1.86
C THR A 245 -16.64 -14.07 -1.11
N LEU A 246 -16.56 -13.06 -0.26
CA LEU A 246 -17.62 -12.76 0.71
C LEU A 246 -18.87 -12.11 0.06
N PRO A 247 -18.77 -11.02 -0.73
CA PRO A 247 -19.94 -10.40 -1.35
C PRO A 247 -20.71 -11.35 -2.28
N PRO A 248 -20.08 -12.12 -3.20
CA PRO A 248 -20.81 -13.05 -4.05
C PRO A 248 -21.53 -14.16 -3.27
N ALA A 249 -20.92 -14.70 -2.22
CA ALA A 249 -21.54 -15.72 -1.38
C ALA A 249 -22.78 -15.17 -0.64
N LEU A 250 -22.69 -13.96 -0.09
CA LEU A 250 -23.81 -13.31 0.59
C LEU A 250 -24.89 -12.87 -0.40
N PHE A 251 -24.51 -12.50 -1.63
CA PHE A 251 -25.44 -12.21 -2.71
C PHE A 251 -26.26 -13.45 -3.10
N LEU A 252 -25.60 -14.60 -3.33
CA LEU A 252 -26.27 -15.87 -3.63
C LEU A 252 -27.19 -16.28 -2.48
N GLN A 253 -26.73 -16.16 -1.23
CA GLN A 253 -27.58 -16.42 -0.08
C GLN A 253 -28.80 -15.51 -0.05
N TRP A 254 -28.63 -14.20 -0.27
CA TRP A 254 -29.75 -13.27 -0.33
C TRP A 254 -30.76 -13.69 -1.41
N MET A 255 -30.29 -14.10 -2.60
CA MET A 255 -31.16 -14.62 -3.66
C MET A 255 -31.95 -15.85 -3.21
N PHE A 256 -31.28 -16.87 -2.65
CA PHE A 256 -31.95 -18.11 -2.21
C PHE A 256 -32.97 -17.87 -1.09
N VAL A 257 -32.61 -17.06 -0.10
CA VAL A 257 -33.51 -16.76 1.02
C VAL A 257 -34.69 -15.94 0.53
N THR A 258 -34.47 -14.93 -0.31
CA THR A 258 -35.57 -14.09 -0.84
C THR A 258 -36.53 -14.93 -1.69
N ASN A 259 -36.01 -15.85 -2.51
CA ASN A 259 -36.83 -16.83 -3.25
C ASN A 259 -37.67 -17.68 -2.30
N SER A 260 -37.05 -18.32 -1.31
CA SER A 260 -37.77 -19.19 -0.38
C SER A 260 -38.84 -18.43 0.41
N GLN A 261 -38.57 -17.16 0.75
CA GLN A 261 -39.56 -16.29 1.35
C GLN A 261 -40.71 -16.01 0.37
N LEU A 262 -40.43 -15.57 -0.86
CA LEU A 262 -41.49 -15.29 -1.85
C LEU A 262 -42.35 -16.53 -2.13
N ASP A 263 -41.74 -17.72 -2.24
CA ASP A 263 -42.45 -19.00 -2.35
C ASP A 263 -43.39 -19.25 -1.18
N ALA A 264 -42.92 -19.07 0.06
CA ALA A 264 -43.74 -19.26 1.25
C ALA A 264 -44.93 -18.28 1.28
N GLY A 265 -44.73 -17.03 0.85
CA GLY A 265 -45.78 -16.03 0.74
C GLY A 265 -46.80 -16.38 -0.34
N PHE A 266 -46.33 -16.79 -1.52
CA PHE A 266 -47.17 -17.22 -2.64
C PHE A 266 -48.01 -18.44 -2.25
N ASN A 267 -47.39 -19.48 -1.71
CA ASN A 267 -48.08 -20.69 -1.26
C ASN A 267 -49.13 -20.42 -0.19
N ARG A 268 -48.88 -19.43 0.70
CA ARG A 268 -49.88 -19.01 1.68
C ARG A 268 -51.10 -18.39 1.01
N VAL A 269 -50.91 -17.45 0.09
CA VAL A 269 -52.03 -16.82 -0.64
C VAL A 269 -52.81 -17.87 -1.44
N GLN A 270 -52.13 -18.84 -2.06
CA GLN A 270 -52.79 -19.94 -2.77
C GLN A 270 -53.66 -20.79 -1.83
N ARG A 271 -53.17 -21.19 -0.65
CA ARG A 271 -53.98 -21.92 0.33
C ARG A 271 -55.23 -21.15 0.76
N TYR A 272 -55.12 -19.83 0.95
CA TYR A 272 -56.28 -18.98 1.23
C TYR A 272 -57.30 -19.03 0.09
N LYS A 273 -56.86 -18.94 -1.17
CA LYS A 273 -57.73 -19.05 -2.35
C LYS A 273 -58.38 -20.44 -2.44
N GLU A 274 -57.62 -21.51 -2.27
CA GLU A 274 -58.13 -22.89 -2.28
C GLU A 274 -59.24 -23.10 -1.23
N VAL A 275 -59.05 -22.58 -0.01
CA VAL A 275 -60.07 -22.66 1.05
C VAL A 275 -61.30 -21.86 0.68
N VAL A 276 -61.15 -20.65 0.12
CA VAL A 276 -62.28 -19.83 -0.34
C VAL A 276 -63.05 -20.52 -1.48
N ASP A 277 -62.35 -21.11 -2.45
CA ASP A 277 -62.94 -21.77 -3.62
C ASP A 277 -63.64 -23.10 -3.26
N SER A 278 -63.21 -23.76 -2.17
CA SER A 278 -63.81 -25.00 -1.67
C SER A 278 -65.16 -24.82 -0.96
N LEU A 279 -65.56 -23.59 -0.63
CA LEU A 279 -66.81 -23.31 0.07
C LEU A 279 -67.99 -23.24 -0.93
N PRO A 280 -69.12 -23.93 -0.68
CA PRO A 280 -70.25 -24.00 -1.62
C PRO A 280 -70.87 -22.62 -1.94
N GLU A 281 -71.29 -22.41 -3.19
CA GLU A 281 -71.85 -21.14 -3.71
C GLU A 281 -73.16 -20.68 -3.04
N ILE A 282 -73.84 -21.57 -2.32
CA ILE A 282 -75.15 -21.29 -1.73
C ILE A 282 -74.93 -20.72 -0.32
N GLN A 283 -75.19 -19.40 -0.15
CA GLN A 283 -74.98 -18.52 1.03
C GLN A 283 -73.71 -17.65 1.03
N GLN A 284 -73.11 -17.34 -0.12
CA GLN A 284 -71.92 -16.47 -0.19
C GLN A 284 -72.13 -15.03 0.32
N GLY A 285 -73.37 -14.52 0.34
CA GLY A 285 -73.66 -13.14 0.77
C GLY A 285 -73.89 -12.91 2.26
N GLU A 286 -74.24 -13.95 3.02
CA GLU A 286 -74.66 -13.82 4.44
C GLU A 286 -73.69 -14.46 5.45
N ASN A 287 -72.68 -15.22 4.98
CA ASN A 287 -71.75 -15.90 5.87
C ASN A 287 -70.58 -15.00 6.29
N PRO A 288 -70.49 -14.58 7.58
CA PRO A 288 -69.41 -13.71 8.05
C PRO A 288 -68.03 -14.36 7.92
N ARG A 289 -67.94 -15.70 7.96
CA ARG A 289 -66.68 -16.43 7.80
C ARG A 289 -66.10 -16.29 6.39
N LEU A 290 -66.95 -16.39 5.36
CA LEU A 290 -66.50 -16.24 3.97
C LEU A 290 -66.01 -14.82 3.70
N ALA A 291 -66.73 -13.81 4.18
CA ALA A 291 -66.33 -12.41 4.05
C ALA A 291 -64.98 -12.14 4.76
N LEU A 292 -64.77 -12.70 5.96
CA LEU A 292 -63.50 -12.61 6.69
C LEU A 292 -62.36 -13.32 5.95
N LEU A 293 -62.58 -14.52 5.40
CA LEU A 293 -61.57 -15.25 4.62
C LEU A 293 -61.16 -14.49 3.36
N LYS A 294 -62.12 -13.97 2.57
CA LYS A 294 -61.83 -13.14 1.38
C LYS A 294 -61.05 -11.88 1.74
N ARG A 295 -61.41 -11.21 2.85
CA ARG A 295 -60.68 -10.04 3.35
C ARG A 295 -59.25 -10.41 3.74
N ASP A 296 -59.06 -11.45 4.54
CA ASP A 296 -57.74 -11.84 5.05
C ASP A 296 -56.83 -12.37 3.92
N THR A 297 -57.41 -12.97 2.88
CA THR A 297 -56.73 -13.31 1.62
C THR A 297 -56.22 -12.06 0.91
N ASN A 298 -57.05 -11.03 0.77
CA ASN A 298 -56.66 -9.76 0.16
C ASN A 298 -55.59 -9.03 0.99
N VAL A 299 -55.67 -9.09 2.33
CA VAL A 299 -54.63 -8.54 3.22
C VAL A 299 -53.32 -9.31 3.07
N ALA A 300 -53.35 -10.64 3.03
CA ALA A 300 -52.15 -11.45 2.80
C ALA A 300 -51.51 -11.15 1.43
N LEU A 301 -52.32 -10.93 0.40
CA LEU A 301 -51.88 -10.52 -0.93
C LEU A 301 -51.24 -9.13 -0.92
N GLU A 302 -51.84 -8.16 -0.22
CA GLU A 302 -51.25 -6.83 -0.05
C GLU A 302 -49.88 -6.90 0.64
N LEU A 303 -49.77 -7.68 1.72
CA LEU A 303 -48.49 -7.90 2.42
C LEU A 303 -47.44 -8.57 1.52
N TYR A 304 -47.86 -9.51 0.67
CA TYR A 304 -46.99 -10.13 -0.34
C TYR A 304 -46.53 -9.11 -1.40
N GLU A 305 -47.44 -8.28 -1.93
CA GLU A 305 -47.11 -7.23 -2.90
C GLU A 305 -46.15 -6.19 -2.34
N VAL A 306 -46.37 -5.76 -1.10
CA VAL A 306 -45.48 -4.83 -0.38
C VAL A 306 -44.08 -5.42 -0.25
N TYR A 307 -43.97 -6.71 0.10
CA TYR A 307 -42.67 -7.39 0.19
C TYR A 307 -41.99 -7.54 -1.19
N ARG A 308 -42.75 -7.94 -2.21
CA ARG A 308 -42.27 -8.10 -3.59
C ARG A 308 -41.75 -6.81 -4.21
N THR A 309 -42.38 -5.68 -3.90
CA THR A 309 -42.07 -4.36 -4.47
C THR A 309 -41.07 -3.54 -3.65
N ARG A 310 -40.52 -4.09 -2.56
CA ARG A 310 -39.47 -3.43 -1.78
C ARG A 310 -38.28 -3.04 -2.67
N PRO A 311 -37.65 -1.88 -2.45
CA PRO A 311 -36.48 -1.45 -3.23
C PRO A 311 -35.29 -2.42 -3.10
N THR A 312 -35.18 -3.10 -1.96
CA THR A 312 -34.18 -4.17 -1.71
C THR A 312 -34.34 -5.37 -2.64
N ASN A 313 -35.56 -5.60 -3.17
CA ASN A 313 -35.89 -6.70 -4.08
C ASN A 313 -35.91 -6.27 -5.56
N MET A 314 -35.47 -5.05 -5.89
CA MET A 314 -35.45 -4.54 -7.26
C MET A 314 -34.63 -5.44 -8.20
N LEU A 315 -33.48 -5.92 -7.74
CA LEU A 315 -32.61 -6.79 -8.53
C LEU A 315 -33.22 -8.19 -8.73
N HIS A 316 -33.97 -8.66 -7.72
CA HIS A 316 -34.70 -9.93 -7.78
C HIS A 316 -35.81 -9.87 -8.82
N ARG A 317 -36.57 -8.77 -8.83
CA ARG A 317 -37.59 -8.48 -9.86
C ARG A 317 -36.99 -8.44 -11.26
N LEU A 318 -35.80 -7.85 -11.42
CA LEU A 318 -35.09 -7.77 -12.70
C LEU A 318 -34.64 -9.15 -13.21
N LEU A 319 -34.33 -10.09 -12.32
CA LEU A 319 -33.87 -11.44 -12.65
C LEU A 319 -35.01 -12.46 -12.86
N GLY A 320 -36.24 -12.00 -13.10
CA GLY A 320 -37.40 -12.87 -13.34
C GLY A 320 -38.15 -13.28 -12.07
N GLY A 321 -38.26 -12.37 -11.10
CA GLY A 321 -39.06 -12.58 -9.88
C GLY A 321 -40.56 -12.78 -10.16
N TYR A 322 -41.31 -13.22 -9.15
CA TYR A 322 -42.71 -13.62 -9.25
C TYR A 322 -43.66 -12.52 -9.77
N ASP A 323 -44.67 -12.96 -10.52
CA ASP A 323 -45.75 -12.12 -11.04
C ASP A 323 -46.71 -11.63 -9.95
N PRO A 324 -47.39 -10.49 -10.17
CA PRO A 324 -48.48 -10.06 -9.29
C PRO A 324 -49.60 -11.11 -9.24
N ILE A 325 -50.26 -11.23 -8.10
CA ILE A 325 -51.40 -12.13 -7.89
C ILE A 325 -52.68 -11.28 -7.96
N ASP A 326 -53.71 -11.77 -8.64
CA ASP A 326 -55.01 -11.07 -8.71
C ASP A 326 -55.76 -11.09 -7.37
N ARG A 327 -56.35 -9.94 -7.03
CA ARG A 327 -57.17 -9.73 -5.82
C ARG A 327 -58.54 -10.40 -5.96
N LEU A 328 -59.05 -10.92 -4.85
CA LEU A 328 -60.42 -11.44 -4.79
C LEU A 328 -61.42 -10.29 -4.72
N VAL A 329 -62.45 -10.33 -5.56
CA VAL A 329 -63.52 -9.33 -5.59
C VAL A 329 -64.46 -9.55 -4.41
N LEU A 330 -64.63 -8.52 -3.58
CA LEU A 330 -65.59 -8.49 -2.47
C LEU A 330 -66.95 -7.95 -2.97
N ALA A 331 -68.01 -8.71 -2.75
CA ALA A 331 -69.38 -8.31 -3.09
C ALA A 331 -69.90 -7.20 -2.14
N SER A 332 -70.99 -6.52 -2.51
CA SER A 332 -71.51 -5.36 -1.76
C SER A 332 -72.08 -5.72 -0.39
N ASP A 333 -72.71 -6.88 -0.29
CA ASP A 333 -73.20 -7.52 0.93
C ASP A 333 -72.05 -7.93 1.86
N GLU A 334 -71.00 -8.56 1.34
CA GLU A 334 -69.80 -8.92 2.11
C GLU A 334 -69.11 -7.69 2.72
N LYS A 335 -69.00 -6.59 1.94
CA LYS A 335 -68.46 -5.32 2.45
C LYS A 335 -69.28 -4.76 3.60
N SER A 336 -70.61 -4.94 3.58
CA SER A 336 -71.48 -4.51 4.66
C SER A 336 -71.28 -5.35 5.93
N LEU A 337 -71.11 -6.67 5.82
CA LEU A 337 -70.79 -7.55 6.95
C LEU A 337 -69.45 -7.21 7.60
N LEU A 338 -68.45 -6.84 6.80
CA LEU A 338 -67.12 -6.46 7.29
C LEU A 338 -67.12 -5.17 8.11
N THR A 339 -68.18 -4.34 8.07
CA THR A 339 -68.27 -3.15 8.92
C THR A 339 -68.33 -3.49 10.41
N ALA A 340 -68.87 -4.67 10.77
CA ALA A 340 -68.86 -5.19 12.14
C ALA A 340 -67.49 -5.72 12.59
N PHE A 341 -66.57 -5.94 11.64
CA PHE A 341 -65.24 -6.51 11.85
C PHE A 341 -64.17 -5.59 11.24
N PRO A 342 -63.87 -4.43 11.86
CA PRO A 342 -62.89 -3.51 11.32
C PRO A 342 -61.52 -4.17 11.17
N GLN A 343 -60.78 -3.79 10.12
CA GLN A 343 -59.43 -4.29 9.90
C GLN A 343 -58.53 -3.90 11.08
N ARG A 344 -57.85 -4.88 11.66
CA ARG A 344 -56.97 -4.65 12.81
C ARG A 344 -55.69 -3.97 12.34
N LYS A 345 -55.32 -2.87 12.99
CA LYS A 345 -54.11 -2.12 12.68
C LYS A 345 -52.87 -2.98 13.01
N ARG A 346 -51.95 -3.07 12.05
CA ARG A 346 -50.65 -3.75 12.22
C ARG A 346 -49.61 -2.81 12.79
N THR A 347 -48.54 -3.40 13.33
CA THR A 347 -47.38 -2.64 13.80
C THR A 347 -46.56 -2.14 12.61
N ASP A 348 -46.43 -0.82 12.46
CA ASP A 348 -45.76 -0.19 11.30
C ASP A 348 -44.22 -0.34 11.32
N SER A 349 -43.58 -0.46 12.49
CA SER A 349 -42.11 -0.53 12.63
C SER A 349 -41.66 -1.66 13.57
N ILE A 350 -40.75 -2.52 13.10
CA ILE A 350 -40.20 -3.66 13.85
C ILE A 350 -39.30 -3.20 15.00
N LEU A 351 -38.54 -2.12 14.79
CA LEU A 351 -37.61 -1.55 15.76
C LEU A 351 -37.87 -0.06 16.00
N GLN A 352 -37.55 0.38 17.21
CA GLN A 352 -37.52 1.80 17.53
C GLN A 352 -36.32 2.45 16.82
N MET A 353 -36.60 3.35 15.88
CA MET A 353 -35.59 3.99 15.04
C MET A 353 -34.48 4.68 15.86
N ASP A 354 -34.81 5.24 17.03
CA ASP A 354 -33.83 5.88 17.91
C ASP A 354 -32.68 4.94 18.28
N TYR A 355 -32.98 3.71 18.68
CA TYR A 355 -31.96 2.73 19.06
C TYR A 355 -31.12 2.26 17.87
N VAL A 356 -31.75 2.11 16.70
CA VAL A 356 -31.05 1.78 15.45
C VAL A 356 -30.03 2.87 15.15
N VAL A 357 -30.44 4.14 15.20
CA VAL A 357 -29.57 5.29 14.97
C VAL A 357 -28.42 5.34 16.00
N TYR A 358 -28.71 5.18 17.29
CA TYR A 358 -27.65 5.18 18.32
C TYR A 358 -26.62 4.07 18.11
N LEU A 359 -27.06 2.86 17.77
CA LEU A 359 -26.16 1.73 17.52
C LEU A 359 -25.37 1.90 16.22
N THR A 360 -25.98 2.43 15.16
CA THR A 360 -25.26 2.78 13.93
C THR A 360 -24.20 3.83 14.21
N ILE A 361 -24.52 4.89 14.97
CA ILE A 361 -23.54 5.90 15.39
C ILE A 361 -22.40 5.26 16.19
N ALA A 362 -22.72 4.44 17.20
CA ALA A 362 -21.72 3.74 17.99
C ALA A 362 -20.81 2.85 17.10
N GLY A 363 -21.39 2.14 16.13
CA GLY A 363 -20.67 1.34 15.16
C GLY A 363 -19.76 2.18 14.26
N THR A 364 -20.22 3.34 13.78
CA THR A 364 -19.37 4.26 12.98
C THR A 364 -18.21 4.83 13.79
N ILE A 365 -18.43 5.19 15.06
CA ILE A 365 -17.37 5.63 15.98
C ILE A 365 -16.35 4.51 16.19
N GLY A 366 -16.82 3.28 16.42
CA GLY A 366 -15.97 2.09 16.52
C GLY A 366 -15.11 1.88 15.27
N THR A 367 -15.71 2.01 14.08
CA THR A 367 -14.99 1.92 12.80
C THR A 367 -13.89 2.98 12.67
N LEU A 368 -14.17 4.24 13.01
CA LEU A 368 -13.19 5.32 12.92
C LEU A 368 -12.07 5.16 13.94
N LEU A 369 -12.38 4.86 15.21
CA LEU A 369 -11.39 4.71 16.27
C LEU A 369 -10.49 3.49 16.04
N CYS A 370 -11.09 2.31 15.84
CA CYS A 370 -10.32 1.08 15.63
C CYS A 370 -9.62 1.08 14.27
N GLY A 371 -10.26 1.61 13.23
CA GLY A 371 -9.63 1.82 11.92
C GLY A 371 -8.40 2.72 12.01
N PHE A 372 -8.49 3.85 12.72
CA PHE A 372 -7.35 4.75 12.95
C PHE A 372 -6.24 4.11 13.79
N MET A 373 -6.58 3.38 14.85
CA MET A 373 -5.58 2.66 15.66
C MET A 373 -4.88 1.56 14.85
N GLY A 374 -5.64 0.79 14.06
CA GLY A 374 -5.12 -0.20 13.13
C GLY A 374 -4.20 0.45 12.09
N TYR A 375 -4.63 1.58 11.53
CA TYR A 375 -3.86 2.40 10.60
C TYR A 375 -2.49 2.80 11.16
N ARG A 376 -2.45 3.36 12.37
CA ARG A 376 -1.17 3.76 12.99
C ARG A 376 -0.25 2.57 13.23
N LYS A 377 -0.77 1.44 13.72
CA LYS A 377 0.05 0.25 14.04
C LYS A 377 0.62 -0.41 12.78
N LEU A 378 -0.19 -0.51 11.73
CA LEU A 378 0.26 -1.04 10.44
C LEU A 378 1.23 -0.08 9.75
N GLY A 379 1.06 1.24 9.90
CA GLY A 379 2.04 2.23 9.45
C GLY A 379 3.43 1.98 10.05
N THR A 380 3.53 1.80 11.38
CA THR A 380 4.80 1.45 12.03
C THR A 380 5.39 0.13 11.50
N LYS A 381 4.56 -0.90 11.31
CA LYS A 381 4.98 -2.18 10.72
C LYS A 381 5.60 -1.98 9.32
N ARG A 382 4.96 -1.17 8.48
CA ARG A 382 5.45 -0.90 7.12
C ARG A 382 6.72 -0.05 7.12
N MET A 383 6.89 0.86 8.09
CA MET A 383 8.13 1.61 8.25
C MET A 383 9.32 0.70 8.58
N ILE A 384 9.13 -0.30 9.46
CA ILE A 384 10.17 -1.31 9.76
C ILE A 384 10.56 -2.08 8.49
N GLU A 385 9.58 -2.55 7.70
CA GLU A 385 9.85 -3.25 6.43
C GLU A 385 10.59 -2.41 5.37
N ASN A 386 10.61 -1.09 5.57
CA ASN A 386 11.07 -0.12 4.59
C ASN A 386 12.44 0.45 4.88
N ILE A 387 12.86 0.40 6.14
CA ILE A 387 14.12 0.94 6.60
C ILE A 387 15.10 -0.23 6.65
N PRO A 388 16.20 -0.19 5.88
CA PRO A 388 17.19 -1.25 5.98
C PRO A 388 17.96 -1.14 7.29
N THR A 389 18.16 -2.27 7.96
CA THR A 389 19.04 -2.37 9.12
C THR A 389 20.45 -1.95 8.74
N SER A 390 20.95 -0.93 9.42
CA SER A 390 22.24 -0.31 9.15
C SER A 390 23.27 -0.76 10.17
N PRO A 391 24.54 -0.97 9.78
CA PRO A 391 25.62 -1.16 10.74
C PRO A 391 25.83 0.13 11.55
N VAL A 392 26.30 0.00 12.79
CA VAL A 392 26.43 1.09 13.76
C VAL A 392 27.33 2.21 13.26
N LYS A 393 28.48 1.91 12.63
CA LYS A 393 29.33 2.95 12.01
C LYS A 393 28.72 3.59 10.75
N GLY A 394 27.73 2.92 10.15
CA GLY A 394 27.02 3.40 8.98
C GLY A 394 25.78 4.22 9.28
N VAL A 395 25.47 4.45 10.55
CA VAL A 395 24.35 5.29 10.98
C VAL A 395 24.59 6.72 10.52
N VAL A 396 23.55 7.34 9.96
CA VAL A 396 23.56 8.72 9.46
C VAL A 396 22.40 9.48 10.12
N PRO A 397 22.46 10.81 10.31
CA PRO A 397 21.34 11.56 10.90
C PRO A 397 19.98 11.24 10.27
N GLY A 398 18.98 10.98 11.12
CA GLY A 398 17.63 10.60 10.71
C GLY A 398 17.14 9.29 11.34
N LEU A 399 15.96 8.82 10.94
CA LEU A 399 15.35 7.60 11.47
C LEU A 399 16.11 6.34 11.01
N THR A 400 16.75 5.62 11.92
CA THR A 400 17.60 4.47 11.56
C THR A 400 17.25 3.22 12.34
N GLU A 401 17.59 2.07 11.75
CA GLU A 401 17.41 0.75 12.31
C GLU A 401 18.78 0.12 12.56
N VAL A 402 19.02 -0.36 13.78
CA VAL A 402 20.32 -0.87 14.22
C VAL A 402 20.13 -2.02 15.19
N GLU A 403 20.96 -3.04 15.04
CA GLU A 403 21.03 -4.18 15.95
C GLU A 403 22.43 -4.27 16.58
N GLY A 404 22.50 -4.63 17.86
CA GLY A 404 23.78 -4.82 18.52
C GLY A 404 23.69 -5.21 19.99
N THR A 405 24.85 -5.39 20.59
CA THR A 405 25.02 -5.76 21.99
C THR A 405 25.10 -4.54 22.90
N ILE A 406 24.42 -4.61 24.05
CA ILE A 406 24.43 -3.52 25.04
C ILE A 406 25.78 -3.48 25.75
N LEU A 407 26.44 -2.33 25.69
CA LEU A 407 27.61 -1.98 26.49
C LEU A 407 27.28 -0.85 27.47
N LYS A 408 27.94 -0.90 28.63
CA LYS A 408 27.77 0.12 29.67
C LYS A 408 28.43 1.43 29.23
N LYS A 409 27.69 2.55 29.30
CA LYS A 409 28.22 3.93 29.17
C LYS A 409 28.50 4.51 30.55
N ASP A 410 27.45 4.77 31.34
CA ASP A 410 27.52 5.40 32.67
C ASP A 410 27.24 4.44 33.85
N LYS A 411 26.86 4.97 35.02
CA LYS A 411 26.42 4.16 36.18
C LYS A 411 25.16 3.35 35.81
N LEU A 412 25.25 2.03 36.01
CA LEU A 412 24.11 1.13 35.85
C LEU A 412 23.05 1.41 36.92
N VAL A 413 21.80 1.15 36.56
CA VAL A 413 20.68 1.21 37.49
C VAL A 413 20.54 -0.14 38.18
N SER A 414 20.25 -0.15 39.48
CA SER A 414 19.90 -1.40 40.17
C SER A 414 18.40 -1.67 40.02
N ALA A 415 18.05 -2.87 39.56
CA ALA A 415 16.66 -3.32 39.50
C ALA A 415 16.03 -3.35 40.89
N ARG A 416 14.78 -2.91 41.00
CA ARG A 416 14.13 -2.57 42.29
C ARG A 416 13.98 -3.76 43.24
N TYR A 417 13.64 -4.93 42.70
CA TYR A 417 13.37 -6.15 43.44
C TYR A 417 14.51 -7.16 43.29
N SER A 418 14.97 -7.43 42.07
CA SER A 418 16.05 -8.40 41.85
C SER A 418 17.44 -7.87 42.22
N GLY A 419 17.63 -6.55 42.36
CA GLY A 419 18.92 -5.91 42.68
C GLY A 419 19.95 -5.94 41.54
N VAL A 420 19.64 -6.59 40.41
CA VAL A 420 20.57 -6.77 39.29
C VAL A 420 20.91 -5.43 38.64
N SER A 421 22.18 -5.24 38.29
CA SER A 421 22.64 -4.04 37.57
C SER A 421 22.22 -4.10 36.09
N VAL A 422 21.43 -3.11 35.66
CA VAL A 422 20.75 -3.08 34.36
C VAL A 422 20.80 -1.68 33.75
N VAL A 423 20.63 -1.58 32.42
CA VAL A 423 20.52 -0.28 31.73
C VAL A 423 19.08 0.23 31.69
N TYR A 424 18.10 -0.68 31.80
CA TYR A 424 16.68 -0.36 31.86
C TYR A 424 15.99 -1.32 32.83
N CYS A 425 15.12 -0.79 33.68
CA CYS A 425 14.23 -1.55 34.56
C CYS A 425 12.85 -0.89 34.59
N ARG A 426 11.82 -1.60 34.12
CA ARG A 426 10.43 -1.31 34.46
C ARG A 426 10.01 -2.27 35.55
N TYR A 427 9.45 -1.75 36.63
CA TYR A 427 8.94 -2.55 37.74
C TYR A 427 7.46 -2.29 37.97
N LEU A 428 6.74 -3.35 38.36
CA LEU A 428 5.32 -3.32 38.66
C LEU A 428 5.04 -4.14 39.92
N LYS A 429 4.42 -3.50 40.91
CA LYS A 429 3.88 -4.12 42.11
C LYS A 429 2.38 -4.08 42.02
N GLU A 430 1.75 -5.24 42.10
CA GLU A 430 0.30 -5.35 42.10
C GLU A 430 -0.19 -6.10 43.32
N ARG A 431 -1.29 -5.63 43.90
CA ARG A 431 -2.02 -6.29 44.97
C ARG A 431 -3.25 -6.96 44.38
N ARG A 432 -3.45 -8.22 44.75
CA ARG A 432 -4.68 -8.95 44.50
C ARG A 432 -5.75 -8.38 45.45
N VAL A 433 -6.70 -7.68 44.87
CA VAL A 433 -7.86 -7.12 45.57
C VAL A 433 -9.07 -7.95 45.16
N LYS A 434 -9.92 -8.28 46.13
CA LYS A 434 -11.18 -8.95 45.86
C LYS A 434 -12.14 -7.91 45.30
N THR A 435 -12.70 -8.19 44.12
CA THR A 435 -13.62 -7.28 43.41
C THR A 435 -15.05 -7.78 43.48
N ASP A 436 -15.23 -9.08 43.76
CA ASP A 436 -16.52 -9.77 43.80
C ASP A 436 -16.35 -11.12 44.51
N LYS A 437 -17.44 -11.80 44.90
CA LYS A 437 -17.45 -13.01 45.75
C LYS A 437 -16.41 -14.09 45.38
N ASP A 438 -16.13 -14.27 44.08
CA ASP A 438 -15.10 -15.20 43.58
C ASP A 438 -14.12 -14.57 42.56
N LYS A 439 -14.17 -13.25 42.34
CA LYS A 439 -13.34 -12.58 41.33
C LYS A 439 -12.33 -11.66 41.97
N TYR A 440 -11.06 -11.99 41.75
CA TYR A 440 -9.94 -11.18 42.20
C TYR A 440 -9.38 -10.38 41.03
N ARG A 441 -9.15 -9.09 41.24
CA ARG A 441 -8.46 -8.21 40.31
C ARG A 441 -7.10 -7.84 40.87
N TRP A 442 -6.11 -7.74 39.99
CA TRP A 442 -4.82 -7.16 40.33
C TRP A 442 -4.91 -5.65 40.19
N GLN A 443 -4.60 -4.93 41.27
CA GLN A 443 -4.53 -3.48 41.32
C GLN A 443 -3.07 -3.06 41.46
N THR A 444 -2.62 -2.13 40.61
CA THR A 444 -1.27 -1.57 40.69
C THR A 444 -1.12 -0.75 41.97
N VAL A 445 -0.12 -1.12 42.78
CA VAL A 445 0.26 -0.43 44.02
C VAL A 445 1.42 0.52 43.75
N GLU A 446 2.40 0.07 42.97
CA GLU A 446 3.62 0.81 42.70
C GLU A 446 4.09 0.44 41.30
N SER A 447 4.46 1.43 40.49
CA SER A 447 5.07 1.19 39.20
C SER A 447 6.04 2.31 38.87
N GLY A 448 7.16 1.97 38.26
CA GLY A 448 8.13 2.95 37.81
C GLY A 448 9.03 2.41 36.72
N VAL A 449 9.78 3.33 36.13
CA VAL A 449 10.79 3.05 35.11
C VAL A 449 12.07 3.73 35.55
N ALA A 450 13.17 2.99 35.52
CA ALA A 450 14.51 3.50 35.77
C ALA A 450 15.39 3.13 34.57
N LEU A 451 16.12 4.11 34.04
CA LEU A 451 16.88 4.01 32.80
C LEU A 451 18.23 4.71 32.95
N ALA A 452 19.24 4.19 32.28
CA ALA A 452 20.56 4.79 32.11
C ALA A 452 20.95 4.75 30.64
N ASP A 453 21.77 5.71 30.23
CA ASP A 453 22.32 5.76 28.87
C ASP A 453 23.34 4.62 28.70
N PHE A 454 23.41 4.07 27.48
CA PHE A 454 24.25 2.92 27.17
C PHE A 454 24.84 3.04 25.77
N PHE A 455 25.84 2.21 25.47
CA PHE A 455 26.38 2.06 24.13
C PHE A 455 25.77 0.82 23.48
N LEU A 456 25.43 0.89 22.20
CA LEU A 456 25.10 -0.26 21.39
C LEU A 456 26.32 -0.59 20.53
N LYS A 457 26.81 -1.83 20.59
CA LYS A 457 27.98 -2.29 19.84
C LYS A 457 27.64 -3.41 18.87
N ASP A 458 28.06 -3.26 17.63
CA ASP A 458 28.06 -4.31 16.61
C ASP A 458 29.51 -4.65 16.21
N GLU A 459 29.68 -5.37 15.10
CA GLU A 459 31.00 -5.73 14.54
C GLU A 459 31.74 -4.50 13.97
N THR A 460 31.02 -3.45 13.59
CA THR A 460 31.58 -2.27 12.93
C THR A 460 32.07 -1.22 13.94
N GLY A 461 31.35 -1.00 15.04
CA GLY A 461 31.68 -0.02 16.06
C GLY A 461 30.64 0.07 17.18
N GLN A 462 30.55 1.25 17.81
CA GLN A 462 29.61 1.50 18.90
C GLN A 462 28.96 2.88 18.77
N ILE A 463 27.69 3.00 19.17
CA ILE A 463 26.91 4.24 19.18
C ILE A 463 26.26 4.45 20.54
N ALA A 464 26.18 5.70 21.00
CA ALA A 464 25.50 6.02 22.24
C ALA A 464 23.98 6.04 22.03
N VAL A 465 23.24 5.51 23.02
CA VAL A 465 21.79 5.43 23.02
C VAL A 465 21.26 6.07 24.30
N ASN A 466 20.38 7.04 24.13
CA ASN A 466 19.61 7.66 25.20
C ASN A 466 18.17 7.15 25.12
N ALA A 467 17.83 6.22 26.00
CA ALA A 467 16.51 5.54 25.98
C ALA A 467 15.36 6.39 26.54
N LYS A 468 15.57 7.68 26.86
CA LYS A 468 14.49 8.54 27.37
C LYS A 468 13.39 8.68 26.32
N LYS A 469 12.14 8.54 26.76
CA LYS A 469 10.92 8.57 25.91
C LYS A 469 10.85 7.47 24.83
N ALA A 470 11.76 6.49 24.84
CA ALA A 470 11.66 5.32 23.98
C ALA A 470 10.51 4.40 24.42
N ALA A 471 9.81 3.80 23.47
CA ALA A 471 8.93 2.68 23.70
C ALA A 471 9.78 1.41 23.86
N VAL A 472 10.09 1.05 25.11
CA VAL A 472 10.94 -0.11 25.42
C VAL A 472 10.09 -1.38 25.60
N ASP A 473 10.34 -2.34 24.72
CA ASP A 473 9.81 -3.71 24.78
C ASP A 473 10.89 -4.64 25.33
N ALA A 474 10.87 -4.84 26.64
CA ALA A 474 11.78 -5.75 27.32
C ALA A 474 11.03 -6.99 27.80
N SER A 475 11.69 -8.14 27.81
CA SER A 475 11.16 -9.38 28.36
C SER A 475 11.09 -9.32 29.89
N ARG A 476 10.11 -10.03 30.46
CA ARG A 476 9.97 -10.12 31.92
C ARG A 476 11.07 -11.00 32.48
N THR A 477 11.96 -10.43 33.29
CA THR A 477 13.14 -11.11 33.84
C THR A 477 12.96 -11.55 35.28
N TYR A 478 12.08 -10.89 36.03
CA TYR A 478 11.77 -11.25 37.42
C TYR A 478 10.27 -11.31 37.66
N TYR A 479 9.85 -12.34 38.38
CA TYR A 479 8.48 -12.50 38.85
C TYR A 479 8.50 -13.21 40.20
N GLU A 480 7.96 -12.55 41.21
CA GLU A 480 7.75 -13.14 42.52
C GLU A 480 6.33 -12.86 42.99
N ARG A 481 5.74 -13.81 43.69
CA ARG A 481 4.43 -13.64 44.32
C ARG A 481 4.54 -13.98 45.80
N THR A 482 4.21 -13.01 46.65
CA THR A 482 4.24 -13.14 48.10
C THR A 482 2.83 -12.83 48.62
N GLY A 483 2.07 -13.88 48.92
CA GLY A 483 0.67 -13.77 49.34
C GLY A 483 -0.23 -13.08 48.30
N ASN A 484 -0.77 -11.92 48.67
CA ASN A 484 -1.61 -11.07 47.82
C ASN A 484 -0.83 -10.06 46.99
N LEU A 485 0.50 -10.03 47.07
CA LEU A 485 1.33 -9.14 46.25
C LEU A 485 2.03 -9.94 45.15
N ARG A 486 2.11 -9.38 43.95
CA ARG A 486 3.00 -9.84 42.89
C ARG A 486 3.94 -8.72 42.48
N TYR A 487 5.19 -9.10 42.27
CA TYR A 487 6.29 -8.25 41.85
C TYR A 487 6.71 -8.71 40.47
N SER A 488 6.80 -7.79 39.52
CA SER A 488 7.23 -8.09 38.15
C SER A 488 8.25 -7.05 37.70
N GLU A 489 9.32 -7.51 37.06
CA GLU A 489 10.32 -6.63 36.44
C GLU A 489 10.59 -7.04 34.99
N TRP A 490 10.78 -6.03 34.15
CA TRP A 490 11.24 -6.15 32.77
C TRP A 490 12.53 -5.36 32.66
N THR A 491 13.63 -6.02 32.29
CA THR A 491 14.97 -5.43 32.37
C THR A 491 15.82 -5.70 31.15
N LEU A 492 16.67 -4.73 30.76
CA LEU A 492 17.71 -4.90 29.75
C LEU A 492 19.09 -4.96 30.43
N LYS A 493 19.85 -6.02 30.15
CA LYS A 493 21.17 -6.27 30.77
C LYS A 493 22.32 -5.96 29.81
N PRO A 494 23.45 -5.43 30.30
CA PRO A 494 24.68 -5.39 29.50
C PRO A 494 25.03 -6.78 28.94
N GLY A 495 25.51 -6.84 27.69
CA GLY A 495 25.81 -8.07 26.97
C GLY A 495 24.62 -8.71 26.22
N GLN A 496 23.41 -8.18 26.39
CA GLN A 496 22.22 -8.65 25.65
C GLN A 496 22.18 -8.05 24.25
N GLN A 497 21.68 -8.82 23.27
CA GLN A 497 21.35 -8.31 21.93
C GLN A 497 20.09 -7.45 21.98
N LEU A 498 20.09 -6.37 21.21
CA LEU A 498 19.04 -5.37 21.22
C LEU A 498 18.79 -4.85 19.81
N TYR A 499 17.51 -4.72 19.49
CA TYR A 499 17.00 -4.10 18.28
C TYR A 499 16.54 -2.67 18.60
N ILE A 500 17.00 -1.69 17.83
CA ILE A 500 16.60 -0.29 17.98
C ILE A 500 16.11 0.27 16.65
N LEU A 501 14.91 0.83 16.68
CA LEU A 501 14.39 1.72 15.64
C LEU A 501 14.25 3.11 16.24
N GLY A 502 15.08 4.07 15.84
CA GLY A 502 15.05 5.41 16.43
C GLY A 502 15.79 6.46 15.63
N PRO A 503 15.56 7.75 15.92
CA PRO A 503 16.28 8.82 15.25
C PRO A 503 17.71 8.92 15.76
N ALA A 504 18.67 8.87 14.85
CA ALA A 504 20.05 9.26 15.08
C ALA A 504 20.16 10.79 14.95
N VAL A 505 20.61 11.43 16.02
CA VAL A 505 20.79 12.88 16.12
C VAL A 505 22.25 13.16 16.45
N LEU A 506 22.79 14.24 15.88
CA LEU A 506 24.10 14.74 16.29
C LEU A 506 23.96 15.36 17.66
N ASP A 507 24.76 14.91 18.62
CA ASP A 507 24.79 15.54 19.95
C ASP A 507 25.22 17.02 19.79
N SER A 508 24.85 17.84 20.76
CA SER A 508 24.96 19.31 20.76
C SER A 508 26.23 19.89 20.11
N LEU A 509 26.16 21.11 19.57
CA LEU A 509 27.15 21.94 18.83
C LEU A 509 28.68 21.71 19.00
N HIS A 510 29.14 21.02 20.04
CA HIS A 510 30.53 20.71 20.36
C HIS A 510 30.92 19.22 20.20
N ASP A 511 29.97 18.27 20.16
CA ASP A 511 30.23 16.83 20.06
C ASP A 511 29.76 16.30 18.70
N THR A 512 30.70 15.83 17.88
CA THR A 512 30.39 15.30 16.54
C THR A 512 29.88 13.86 16.56
N THR A 513 29.68 13.27 17.75
CA THR A 513 29.21 11.90 17.87
C THR A 513 27.70 11.78 17.67
N LEU A 514 27.30 10.78 16.88
CA LEU A 514 25.90 10.44 16.68
C LEU A 514 25.37 9.73 17.92
N THR A 515 24.19 10.12 18.36
CA THR A 515 23.46 9.48 19.45
C THR A 515 22.06 9.11 18.98
N ILE A 516 21.57 7.95 19.42
CA ILE A 516 20.17 7.58 19.17
C ILE A 516 19.35 8.09 20.34
N GLU A 517 18.53 9.10 20.07
CA GLU A 517 17.74 9.77 21.09
C GLU A 517 16.39 10.21 20.54
N HIS A 518 15.47 10.59 21.44
CA HIS A 518 14.14 11.03 21.04
C HIS A 518 14.19 12.40 20.32
N SER A 519 13.70 12.44 19.08
CA SER A 519 13.50 13.67 18.32
C SER A 519 12.04 14.13 18.32
N SER A 520 11.81 15.44 18.31
CA SER A 520 10.46 16.03 18.16
C SER A 520 9.89 15.85 16.75
N THR A 521 10.76 15.67 15.74
CA THR A 521 10.38 15.48 14.34
C THR A 521 10.05 14.02 14.01
N GLU A 522 10.76 13.09 14.64
CA GLU A 522 10.63 11.65 14.40
C GLU A 522 9.94 10.96 15.59
N ARG A 523 8.67 10.57 15.40
CA ARG A 523 7.82 10.05 16.49
C ARG A 523 8.12 8.60 16.90
N HIS A 524 8.87 7.86 16.09
CA HIS A 524 9.12 6.45 16.30
C HIS A 524 10.47 6.25 16.98
N PHE A 525 10.42 5.81 18.23
CA PHE A 525 11.59 5.39 18.97
C PHE A 525 11.25 4.13 19.77
N VAL A 526 11.66 2.98 19.25
CA VAL A 526 11.37 1.65 19.79
C VAL A 526 12.69 0.98 20.11
N ILE A 527 12.76 0.40 21.31
CA ILE A 527 13.88 -0.42 21.76
C ILE A 527 13.30 -1.77 22.14
N SER A 528 13.81 -2.85 21.57
CA SER A 528 13.29 -4.20 21.79
C SER A 528 14.41 -5.19 22.08
N ASP A 529 14.17 -6.14 22.98
CA ASP A 529 15.04 -7.30 23.17
C ASP A 529 14.71 -8.50 22.28
N GLN A 530 13.73 -8.33 21.39
CA GLN A 530 13.34 -9.28 20.35
C GLN A 530 13.92 -8.86 19.00
N ASP A 531 14.09 -9.83 18.11
CA ASP A 531 14.50 -9.64 16.72
C ASP A 531 13.52 -8.76 15.94
N GLU A 532 14.03 -8.08 14.89
CA GLU A 532 13.26 -7.26 13.95
C GLU A 532 11.93 -7.94 13.55
N LYS A 533 12.00 -9.20 13.13
CA LYS A 533 10.84 -9.96 12.66
C LYS A 533 9.78 -10.14 13.74
N SER A 534 10.17 -10.43 14.98
CA SER A 534 9.21 -10.55 16.09
C SER A 534 8.54 -9.21 16.42
N VAL A 535 9.30 -8.12 16.38
CA VAL A 535 8.76 -6.75 16.58
C VAL A 535 7.77 -6.40 15.47
N LEU A 536 8.15 -6.63 14.22
CA LEU A 536 7.31 -6.44 13.04
C LEU A 536 6.00 -7.25 13.14
N LEU A 537 6.09 -8.53 13.51
CA LEU A 537 4.91 -9.40 13.69
C LEU A 537 3.98 -8.91 14.81
N LYS A 538 4.52 -8.38 15.90
CA LYS A 538 3.73 -7.82 17.00
C LYS A 538 2.91 -6.60 16.55
N TYR A 539 3.51 -5.68 15.79
CA TYR A 539 2.79 -4.54 15.22
C TYR A 539 1.81 -4.96 14.13
N ALA A 540 2.16 -5.95 13.30
CA ALA A 540 1.28 -6.53 12.29
C ALA A 540 0.00 -7.10 12.93
N ARG A 541 0.14 -7.99 13.92
CA ARG A 541 -0.98 -8.63 14.61
C ARG A 541 -1.87 -7.59 15.30
N THR A 542 -1.27 -6.68 16.07
CA THR A 542 -2.01 -5.64 16.78
C THR A 542 -2.74 -4.71 15.81
N GLY A 543 -2.11 -4.35 14.69
CA GLY A 543 -2.73 -3.53 13.66
C GLY A 543 -3.88 -4.24 12.95
N LEU A 544 -3.68 -5.51 12.58
CA LEU A 544 -4.70 -6.35 11.94
C LEU A 544 -5.90 -6.60 12.86
N THR A 545 -5.71 -6.79 14.16
CA THR A 545 -6.85 -6.97 15.09
C THR A 545 -7.68 -5.71 15.21
N TYR A 546 -7.06 -4.53 15.37
CA TYR A 546 -7.79 -3.25 15.38
C TYR A 546 -8.50 -2.98 14.04
N LEU A 547 -7.83 -3.26 12.93
CA LEU A 547 -8.43 -3.13 11.60
C LEU A 547 -9.63 -4.07 11.44
N GLY A 548 -9.50 -5.33 11.87
CA GLY A 548 -10.58 -6.31 11.87
C GLY A 548 -11.78 -5.87 12.70
N ILE A 549 -11.55 -5.34 13.90
CA ILE A 549 -12.62 -4.76 14.73
C ILE A 549 -13.29 -3.59 14.01
N GLY A 550 -12.52 -2.71 13.35
CA GLY A 550 -13.06 -1.60 12.57
C GLY A 550 -13.95 -2.05 11.40
N ILE A 551 -13.53 -3.08 10.68
CA ILE A 551 -14.28 -3.70 9.57
C ILE A 551 -15.57 -4.35 10.08
N ALA A 552 -15.49 -5.14 11.17
CA ALA A 552 -16.65 -5.78 11.77
C ALA A 552 -17.67 -4.75 12.28
N SER A 553 -17.19 -3.66 12.88
CA SER A 553 -18.01 -2.52 13.31
C SER A 553 -18.68 -1.81 12.12
N CYS A 554 -17.98 -1.69 11.00
CA CYS A 554 -18.49 -1.07 9.79
C CYS A 554 -19.61 -1.91 9.16
N ALA A 555 -19.36 -3.21 8.98
CA ALA A 555 -20.34 -4.17 8.49
C ALA A 555 -21.57 -4.21 9.41
N SER A 556 -21.35 -4.21 10.74
CA SER A 556 -22.43 -4.21 11.74
C SER A 556 -23.24 -2.92 11.70
N ALA A 557 -22.62 -1.74 11.57
CA ALA A 557 -23.33 -0.46 11.52
C ALA A 557 -24.25 -0.36 10.30
N VAL A 558 -23.77 -0.79 9.13
CA VAL A 558 -24.57 -0.83 7.90
C VAL A 558 -25.66 -1.88 8.00
N PHE A 559 -25.34 -3.07 8.50
CA PHE A 559 -26.34 -4.10 8.74
C PHE A 559 -27.42 -3.66 9.74
N ILE A 560 -27.05 -2.97 10.83
CA ILE A 560 -28.00 -2.45 11.81
C ILE A 560 -28.90 -1.38 11.17
N LEU A 561 -28.34 -0.51 10.34
CA LEU A 561 -29.09 0.53 9.64
C LEU A 561 -30.13 -0.05 8.68
N TYR A 562 -29.72 -1.01 7.83
CA TYR A 562 -30.61 -1.66 6.86
C TYR A 562 -31.56 -2.68 7.51
N GLY A 563 -31.01 -3.55 8.36
CA GLY A 563 -31.77 -4.53 9.12
C GLY A 563 -32.79 -3.85 10.03
N GLY A 564 -32.42 -2.73 10.65
CA GLY A 564 -33.30 -1.89 11.46
C GLY A 564 -34.54 -1.39 10.71
N ALA A 565 -34.39 -1.11 9.41
CA ALA A 565 -35.44 -0.57 8.57
C ALA A 565 -36.32 -1.65 7.91
N SER A 566 -35.74 -2.74 7.39
CA SER A 566 -36.49 -3.71 6.58
C SER A 566 -36.30 -5.19 6.93
N PHE A 567 -35.30 -5.55 7.75
CA PHE A 567 -34.94 -6.95 8.07
C PHE A 567 -34.77 -7.85 6.83
N ASP A 568 -34.38 -7.28 5.68
CA ASP A 568 -34.14 -8.06 4.48
C ASP A 568 -32.72 -8.67 4.48
N PRO A 569 -32.52 -9.87 3.89
CA PRO A 569 -31.19 -10.44 3.76
C PRO A 569 -30.23 -9.60 2.89
N PHE A 570 -30.75 -8.61 2.15
CA PHE A 570 -29.95 -7.66 1.38
C PHE A 570 -29.01 -6.83 2.27
N GLY A 571 -29.43 -6.51 3.50
CA GLY A 571 -28.60 -5.75 4.45
C GLY A 571 -27.27 -6.44 4.73
N TYR A 572 -27.21 -7.77 4.67
CA TYR A 572 -25.97 -8.54 4.82
C TYR A 572 -25.00 -8.31 3.67
N PHE A 573 -25.52 -8.39 2.44
CA PHE A 573 -24.73 -8.16 1.24
C PHE A 573 -24.22 -6.71 1.21
N ALA A 574 -25.09 -5.74 1.48
CA ALA A 574 -24.73 -4.32 1.51
C ALA A 574 -23.67 -4.01 2.58
N GLY A 575 -23.84 -4.53 3.81
CA GLY A 575 -22.89 -4.34 4.89
C GLY A 575 -21.52 -4.96 4.60
N ALA A 576 -21.50 -6.16 4.03
CA ALA A 576 -20.27 -6.80 3.58
C ALA A 576 -19.58 -5.98 2.49
N LEU A 577 -20.29 -5.59 1.44
CA LEU A 577 -19.73 -4.80 0.34
C LEU A 577 -19.12 -3.48 0.84
N PHE A 578 -19.81 -2.77 1.73
CA PHE A 578 -19.34 -1.51 2.29
C PHE A 578 -18.09 -1.70 3.17
N ALA A 579 -18.07 -2.78 3.97
CA ALA A 579 -16.91 -3.12 4.78
C ALA A 579 -15.68 -3.47 3.93
N VAL A 580 -15.86 -4.15 2.79
CA VAL A 580 -14.73 -4.40 1.87
C VAL A 580 -14.30 -3.13 1.15
N LEU A 581 -15.23 -2.29 0.71
CA LEU A 581 -14.90 -0.99 0.11
C LEU A 581 -14.10 -0.12 1.07
N PHE A 582 -14.50 -0.06 2.34
CA PHE A 582 -13.75 0.61 3.40
C PHE A 582 -12.32 0.07 3.53
N LEU A 583 -12.14 -1.25 3.48
CA LEU A 583 -10.84 -1.90 3.51
C LEU A 583 -9.98 -1.52 2.29
N LEU A 584 -10.59 -1.48 1.10
CA LEU A 584 -9.91 -1.08 -0.15
C LEU A 584 -9.41 0.36 -0.06
N VAL A 585 -10.25 1.29 0.39
CA VAL A 585 -9.89 2.71 0.59
C VAL A 585 -8.73 2.83 1.59
N LEU A 586 -8.76 2.11 2.71
CA LEU A 586 -7.65 2.11 3.67
C LEU A 586 -6.34 1.58 3.05
N ASN A 587 -6.39 0.50 2.27
CA ASN A 587 -5.21 -0.02 1.58
C ASN A 587 -4.59 1.00 0.61
N VAL A 588 -5.42 1.68 -0.19
CA VAL A 588 -4.94 2.74 -1.09
C VAL A 588 -4.28 3.86 -0.29
N ALA A 589 -4.88 4.29 0.83
CA ALA A 589 -4.31 5.30 1.71
C ALA A 589 -2.96 4.87 2.32
N PHE A 590 -2.81 3.60 2.68
CA PHE A 590 -1.53 3.07 3.16
C PHE A 590 -0.45 3.08 2.08
N ILE A 591 -0.76 2.54 0.88
CA ILE A 591 0.19 2.49 -0.24
C ILE A 591 0.63 3.91 -0.62
N PHE A 592 -0.31 4.85 -0.67
CA PHE A 592 -0.01 6.25 -0.96
C PHE A 592 0.99 6.84 0.03
N ASN A 593 0.73 6.73 1.33
CA ASN A 593 1.61 7.28 2.36
C ASN A 593 2.97 6.59 2.40
N ASP A 594 3.01 5.28 2.15
CA ASP A 594 4.24 4.51 2.03
C ASP A 594 5.10 4.96 0.85
N LEU A 595 4.50 5.20 -0.32
CA LEU A 595 5.20 5.65 -1.51
C LEU A 595 5.76 7.06 -1.31
N ILE A 596 5.02 7.95 -0.63
CA ILE A 596 5.53 9.27 -0.21
C ILE A 596 6.70 9.10 0.76
N PHE A 597 6.57 8.25 1.76
CA PHE A 597 7.64 7.96 2.71
C PHE A 597 8.88 7.45 1.98
N MET A 598 8.74 6.52 1.04
CA MET A 598 9.84 6.00 0.21
C MET A 598 10.53 7.10 -0.60
N LYS A 599 9.76 7.98 -1.25
CA LYS A 599 10.31 9.12 -1.99
C LYS A 599 11.11 10.04 -1.08
N ALA A 600 10.58 10.36 0.10
CA ALA A 600 11.26 11.20 1.09
C ALA A 600 12.52 10.49 1.64
N TRP A 601 12.45 9.19 1.88
CA TRP A 601 13.53 8.37 2.39
C TRP A 601 14.69 8.27 1.39
N LEU A 602 14.38 8.05 0.11
CA LEU A 602 15.36 8.06 -0.98
C LEU A 602 16.04 9.43 -1.11
N SER A 603 15.27 10.52 -1.03
CA SER A 603 15.81 11.89 -1.06
C SER A 603 16.77 12.16 0.12
N ARG A 604 16.40 11.72 1.34
CA ARG A 604 17.26 11.80 2.52
C ARG A 604 18.54 10.99 2.35
N ALA A 605 18.44 9.74 1.88
CA ALA A 605 19.60 8.89 1.61
C ALA A 605 20.55 9.52 0.58
N ARG A 606 20.00 10.17 -0.47
CA ARG A 606 20.80 10.91 -1.45
C ARG A 606 21.48 12.14 -0.85
N ALA A 607 20.77 12.90 -0.02
CA ALA A 607 21.33 14.06 0.68
C ALA A 607 22.49 13.65 1.59
N ASN A 608 22.32 12.55 2.34
CA ASN A 608 23.35 11.97 3.19
C ASN A 608 24.59 11.56 2.39
N LEU A 609 24.42 10.89 1.24
CA LEU A 609 25.53 10.56 0.34
C LEU A 609 26.25 11.83 -0.16
N ASN A 610 25.50 12.86 -0.57
CA ASN A 610 26.08 14.11 -1.05
C ASN A 610 26.86 14.84 0.05
N VAL A 611 26.40 14.82 1.31
CA VAL A 611 27.13 15.38 2.45
C VAL A 611 28.45 14.64 2.66
N SER A 612 28.46 13.30 2.62
CA SER A 612 29.69 12.51 2.74
C SER A 612 30.67 12.78 1.59
N LEU A 613 30.18 12.90 0.35
CA LEU A 613 30.99 13.28 -0.82
C LEU A 613 31.58 14.69 -0.68
N LYS A 614 30.79 15.65 -0.19
CA LYS A 614 31.26 17.01 0.08
C LYS A 614 32.33 17.05 1.17
N ARG A 615 32.11 16.34 2.30
CA ARG A 615 33.12 16.21 3.37
C ARG A 615 34.44 15.64 2.84
N ARG A 616 34.38 14.64 1.97
CA ARG A 616 35.56 14.07 1.31
C ARG A 616 36.27 15.13 0.45
N ALA A 617 35.53 15.85 -0.39
CA ALA A 617 36.07 16.91 -1.24
C ALA A 617 36.70 18.06 -0.43
N ASP A 618 36.13 18.39 0.74
CA ASP A 618 36.64 19.45 1.63
C ASP A 618 37.91 19.02 2.41
N LEU A 619 38.06 17.73 2.73
CA LEU A 619 39.20 17.21 3.51
C LEU A 619 40.47 17.00 2.69
N ILE A 620 40.37 16.63 1.40
CA ILE A 620 41.54 16.34 0.54
C ILE A 620 42.46 17.58 0.38
N PRO A 621 41.96 18.80 0.05
CA PRO A 621 42.81 19.97 -0.07
C PRO A 621 43.50 20.34 1.25
N ASN A 622 42.79 20.15 2.37
CA ASN A 622 43.35 20.37 3.70
C ASN A 622 44.49 19.38 4.01
N LEU A 623 44.38 18.12 3.59
CA LEU A 623 45.47 17.14 3.73
C LEU A 623 46.71 17.58 2.97
N VAL A 624 46.54 17.96 1.70
CA VAL A 624 47.64 18.45 0.88
C VAL A 624 48.30 19.69 1.49
N LYS A 625 47.50 20.61 2.07
CA LYS A 625 48.01 21.83 2.71
C LYS A 625 48.82 21.53 3.99
N ILE A 626 48.33 20.65 4.86
CA ILE A 626 49.04 20.27 6.09
C ILE A 626 50.32 19.51 5.74
N MET A 627 50.26 18.57 4.79
CA MET A 627 51.44 17.85 4.31
C MET A 627 52.49 18.79 3.72
N LYS A 628 52.09 19.76 2.89
CA LYS A 628 53.03 20.75 2.34
C LYS A 628 53.73 21.56 3.44
N THR A 629 53.04 21.80 4.55
CA THR A 629 53.60 22.52 5.71
C THR A 629 54.53 21.63 6.52
N ALA A 630 54.17 20.36 6.73
CA ALA A 630 55.02 19.37 7.41
C ALA A 630 56.28 19.02 6.58
N LEU A 631 56.20 19.12 5.26
CA LEU A 631 57.24 18.73 4.29
C LEU A 631 57.86 19.91 3.56
N SER A 632 57.76 21.13 4.11
CA SER A 632 58.36 22.31 3.48
C SER A 632 59.88 22.19 3.32
N PHE A 633 60.52 21.25 4.01
CA PHE A 633 61.97 21.03 4.03
C PHE A 633 62.47 19.80 3.23
N GLU A 634 61.59 18.96 2.67
CA GLU A 634 61.98 17.80 1.85
C GLU A 634 61.53 17.96 0.38
N LYS A 635 62.50 18.21 -0.52
CA LYS A 635 62.23 18.45 -1.96
C LYS A 635 61.59 17.25 -2.66
N ASP A 636 62.06 16.03 -2.41
CA ASP A 636 61.57 14.82 -3.09
C ASP A 636 60.10 14.52 -2.80
N VAL A 637 59.63 14.86 -1.59
CA VAL A 637 58.24 14.65 -1.22
C VAL A 637 57.33 15.71 -1.85
N GLN A 638 57.82 16.95 -2.04
CA GLN A 638 57.06 17.99 -2.73
C GLN A 638 56.79 17.63 -4.20
N THR A 639 57.73 16.98 -4.88
CA THR A 639 57.55 16.47 -6.26
C THR A 639 56.52 15.35 -6.29
N ARG A 640 56.58 14.38 -5.36
CA ARG A 640 55.61 13.28 -5.26
C ARG A 640 54.19 13.79 -4.92
N ILE A 641 54.06 14.79 -4.04
CA ILE A 641 52.77 15.45 -3.74
C ILE A 641 52.23 16.22 -4.94
N ALA A 642 53.09 16.90 -5.71
CA ALA A 642 52.69 17.61 -6.93
C ALA A 642 52.11 16.64 -7.98
N HIS A 643 52.68 15.44 -8.11
CA HIS A 643 52.15 14.38 -8.98
C HIS A 643 50.81 13.82 -8.48
N LEU A 644 50.62 13.66 -7.17
CA LEU A 644 49.30 13.29 -6.60
C LEU A 644 48.24 14.36 -6.92
N ARG A 645 48.63 15.64 -7.03
CA ARG A 645 47.73 16.77 -7.29
C ARG A 645 47.22 16.83 -8.73
N HIS A 646 48.02 16.40 -9.71
CA HIS A 646 47.64 16.40 -11.13
C HIS A 646 46.46 15.47 -11.46
N GLY A 647 46.09 14.56 -10.54
CA GLY A 647 44.89 13.72 -10.65
C GLY A 647 43.61 14.28 -10.02
N ILE A 648 43.66 15.46 -9.37
CA ILE A 648 42.58 15.99 -8.49
C ILE A 648 41.87 17.23 -9.07
N THR A 649 42.24 17.70 -10.26
CA THR A 649 41.59 18.86 -10.90
C THR A 649 40.45 18.43 -11.84
N GLY A 650 39.23 18.89 -11.55
CA GLY A 650 37.98 18.50 -12.22
C GLY A 650 36.93 18.02 -11.22
N ASP A 651 35.76 17.55 -11.70
CA ASP A 651 34.59 17.01 -10.95
C ASP A 651 34.88 15.74 -10.09
N ALA A 652 36.16 15.57 -9.72
CA ALA A 652 36.85 14.44 -9.13
C ALA A 652 36.45 14.09 -7.68
N ALA A 653 35.45 14.76 -7.11
CA ALA A 653 34.78 14.28 -5.90
C ALA A 653 34.02 12.95 -6.15
N THR A 654 33.71 12.65 -7.42
CA THR A 654 32.88 11.51 -7.84
C THR A 654 33.65 10.25 -8.28
N THR A 655 34.98 10.29 -8.44
CA THR A 655 35.75 9.18 -9.06
C THR A 655 36.63 8.39 -8.08
N ASP A 656 36.89 7.11 -8.39
CA ASP A 656 37.76 6.16 -7.64
C ASP A 656 39.22 6.59 -7.48
N ARG A 657 39.63 7.62 -8.22
CA ARG A 657 40.98 8.19 -8.19
C ARG A 657 41.40 8.65 -6.78
N VAL A 658 40.45 9.03 -5.93
CA VAL A 658 40.71 9.45 -4.55
C VAL A 658 41.02 8.26 -3.62
N GLY A 659 40.40 7.09 -3.82
CA GLY A 659 40.68 5.89 -3.02
C GLY A 659 42.12 5.41 -3.26
N GLY A 660 42.53 5.35 -4.52
CA GLY A 660 43.93 5.09 -4.88
C GLY A 660 44.90 6.17 -4.42
N LEU A 661 44.44 7.40 -4.18
CA LEU A 661 45.24 8.48 -3.60
C LEU A 661 45.52 8.25 -2.11
N LEU A 662 44.55 7.71 -1.37
CA LEU A 662 44.69 7.36 0.03
C LEU A 662 45.62 6.17 0.25
N ASP A 663 45.56 5.18 -0.62
CA ASP A 663 46.49 4.04 -0.54
C ASP A 663 47.92 4.48 -0.86
N ARG A 664 48.10 5.33 -1.88
CA ARG A 664 49.40 5.98 -2.15
C ARG A 664 49.86 6.84 -0.97
N PHE A 665 48.96 7.51 -0.27
CA PHE A 665 49.26 8.28 0.93
C PHE A 665 49.72 7.39 2.10
N LYS A 666 49.09 6.22 2.32
CA LYS A 666 49.54 5.26 3.35
C LYS A 666 50.95 4.74 3.05
N VAL A 667 51.22 4.39 1.80
CA VAL A 667 52.57 3.97 1.35
C VAL A 667 53.60 5.10 1.58
N LEU A 668 53.21 6.35 1.33
CA LEU A 668 54.08 7.50 1.55
C LEU A 668 54.31 7.78 3.04
N LEU A 669 53.32 7.58 3.91
CA LEU A 669 53.49 7.65 5.37
C LEU A 669 54.41 6.56 5.92
N GLU A 670 54.41 5.37 5.32
CA GLU A 670 55.31 4.28 5.70
C GLU A 670 56.75 4.53 5.23
N ALA A 671 56.93 5.14 4.05
CA ALA A 671 58.24 5.51 3.53
C ALA A 671 58.92 6.64 4.32
N TYR A 672 58.16 7.49 5.03
CA TYR A 672 58.67 8.66 5.77
C TYR A 672 58.21 8.68 7.24
N PRO A 673 58.93 8.01 8.15
CA PRO A 673 58.58 7.92 9.59
C PRO A 673 58.50 9.28 10.30
N SER A 674 59.20 10.30 9.80
CA SER A 674 59.17 11.69 10.30
C SER A 674 57.79 12.34 10.16
N ILE A 675 57.01 11.98 9.13
CA ILE A 675 55.65 12.47 8.90
C ILE A 675 54.64 11.72 9.77
N LYS A 676 54.86 10.41 9.96
CA LYS A 676 53.99 9.53 10.74
C LYS A 676 53.90 9.95 12.21
N THR A 677 54.90 10.65 12.72
CA THR A 677 54.93 11.16 14.10
C THR A 677 54.26 12.52 14.28
N ASP A 678 53.93 13.23 13.19
CA ASP A 678 53.17 14.47 13.27
C ASP A 678 51.71 14.20 13.62
N LYS A 679 51.30 14.67 14.80
CA LYS A 679 49.94 14.51 15.33
C LYS A 679 48.88 15.08 14.38
N LEU A 680 49.17 16.15 13.64
CA LEU A 680 48.21 16.79 12.72
C LEU A 680 47.97 15.94 11.48
N VAL A 681 49.03 15.33 10.93
CA VAL A 681 48.92 14.43 9.76
C VAL A 681 48.20 13.14 10.15
N MET A 682 48.50 12.60 11.33
CA MET A 682 47.85 11.39 11.84
C MET A 682 46.36 11.62 12.15
N ASP A 683 46.00 12.76 12.77
CA ASP A 683 44.59 13.12 13.03
C ASP A 683 43.80 13.29 11.73
N LEU A 684 44.38 13.95 10.73
CA LEU A 684 43.71 14.13 9.45
C LEU A 684 43.61 12.83 8.65
N GLY A 685 44.64 11.98 8.69
CA GLY A 685 44.60 10.63 8.11
C GLY A 685 43.48 9.80 8.72
N ASN A 686 43.33 9.82 10.04
CA ASN A 686 42.24 9.14 10.75
C ASN A 686 40.86 9.68 10.35
N ARG A 687 40.70 11.02 10.26
CA ARG A 687 39.45 11.66 9.81
C ARG A 687 39.08 11.27 8.37
N ILE A 688 40.06 11.13 7.48
CA ILE A 688 39.76 10.71 6.10
C ILE A 688 39.36 9.24 6.05
N VAL A 689 40.01 8.35 6.80
CA VAL A 689 39.58 6.95 6.93
C VAL A 689 38.15 6.86 7.47
N GLU A 690 37.81 7.70 8.46
CA GLU A 690 36.45 7.79 8.98
C GLU A 690 35.44 8.25 7.94
N VAL A 691 35.76 9.32 7.17
CA VAL A 691 34.89 9.81 6.10
C VAL A 691 34.75 8.80 4.95
N GLU A 692 35.80 8.05 4.62
CA GLU A 692 35.73 7.01 3.59
C GLU A 692 34.85 5.84 4.05
N ASN A 693 34.96 5.42 5.31
CA ASN A 693 34.06 4.42 5.90
C ASN A 693 32.60 4.93 5.88
N GLN A 694 32.36 6.18 6.32
CA GLN A 694 31.02 6.80 6.27
C GLN A 694 30.48 6.89 4.84
N LEU A 695 31.34 7.16 3.86
CA LEU A 695 30.96 7.20 2.45
C LEU A 695 30.58 5.81 1.93
N GLN A 696 31.34 4.77 2.29
CA GLN A 696 31.00 3.38 1.94
C GLN A 696 29.63 3.00 2.49
N PHE A 697 29.34 3.32 3.74
CA PHE A 697 28.03 3.06 4.35
C PHE A 697 26.91 3.91 3.76
N ALA A 698 27.15 5.20 3.49
CA ALA A 698 26.15 6.05 2.83
C ALA A 698 25.82 5.56 1.42
N ARG A 699 26.80 5.00 0.69
CA ARG A 699 26.60 4.37 -0.62
C ARG A 699 25.79 3.09 -0.52
N SER A 700 26.17 2.17 0.37
CA SER A 700 25.42 0.91 0.55
C SER A 700 23.99 1.19 1.01
N GLY A 701 23.80 2.14 1.94
CA GLY A 701 22.48 2.61 2.38
C GLY A 701 21.66 3.23 1.25
N PHE A 702 22.24 4.12 0.44
CA PHE A 702 21.56 4.71 -0.72
C PHE A 702 21.16 3.64 -1.75
N ASN A 703 22.04 2.68 -2.03
CA ASN A 703 21.76 1.60 -2.98
C ASN A 703 20.69 0.64 -2.44
N ALA A 704 20.71 0.31 -1.15
CA ALA A 704 19.66 -0.47 -0.51
C ALA A 704 18.29 0.21 -0.62
N VAL A 705 18.21 1.50 -0.29
CA VAL A 705 16.97 2.29 -0.39
C VAL A 705 16.50 2.41 -1.85
N THR A 706 17.43 2.63 -2.79
CA THR A 706 17.13 2.68 -4.23
C THR A 706 16.57 1.35 -4.73
N GLY A 707 17.14 0.23 -4.28
CA GLY A 707 16.65 -1.12 -4.58
C GLY A 707 15.21 -1.30 -4.09
N THR A 708 14.96 -1.01 -2.81
CA THR A 708 13.61 -1.12 -2.22
C THR A 708 12.60 -0.21 -2.93
N HIS A 709 12.97 1.04 -3.23
CA HIS A 709 12.14 1.98 -3.99
C HIS A 709 11.78 1.43 -5.37
N ASN A 710 12.79 0.96 -6.13
CA ASN A 710 12.59 0.43 -7.49
C ASN A 710 11.75 -0.85 -7.50
N ILE A 711 11.90 -1.73 -6.51
CA ILE A 711 11.07 -2.93 -6.36
C ILE A 711 9.62 -2.52 -6.07
N ARG A 712 9.39 -1.60 -5.13
CA ARG A 712 8.04 -1.16 -4.74
C ARG A 712 7.26 -0.53 -5.89
N ILE A 713 7.83 0.43 -6.61
CA ILE A 713 7.14 1.10 -7.73
C ILE A 713 6.81 0.16 -8.89
N ARG A 714 7.39 -1.06 -8.93
CA ARG A 714 7.17 -2.09 -9.96
C ARG A 714 6.32 -3.27 -9.47
N THR A 715 5.99 -3.33 -8.19
CA THR A 715 5.24 -4.45 -7.60
C THR A 715 3.74 -4.17 -7.63
N PHE A 716 2.91 -5.16 -7.98
CA PHE A 716 1.46 -4.99 -7.90
C PHE A 716 1.01 -5.02 -6.44
N PRO A 717 0.16 -4.06 -6.00
CA PRO A 717 -0.55 -3.03 -6.76
C PRO A 717 0.07 -1.63 -6.60
N ASP A 718 1.16 -1.49 -5.85
CA ASP A 718 1.92 -0.24 -5.67
C ASP A 718 2.22 0.41 -7.03
N VAL A 719 2.47 -0.39 -8.08
CA VAL A 719 2.67 0.06 -9.47
C VAL A 719 1.51 0.91 -10.03
N LEU A 720 0.26 0.64 -9.65
CA LEU A 720 -0.89 1.41 -10.14
C LEU A 720 -0.84 2.83 -9.59
N LEU A 721 -0.60 2.95 -8.28
CA LEU A 721 -0.51 4.23 -7.60
C LEU A 721 0.78 4.98 -7.93
N ALA A 722 1.90 4.27 -8.05
CA ALA A 722 3.20 4.83 -8.43
C ALA A 722 3.15 5.44 -9.84
N ARG A 723 2.46 4.80 -10.80
CA ARG A 723 2.23 5.37 -12.14
C ARG A 723 1.34 6.61 -12.08
N LEU A 724 0.26 6.57 -11.30
CA LEU A 724 -0.62 7.72 -11.11
C LEU A 724 0.11 8.92 -10.48
N MET A 725 1.07 8.67 -9.59
CA MET A 725 1.91 9.68 -8.94
C MET A 725 3.14 10.11 -9.75
N GLY A 726 3.36 9.54 -10.95
CA GLY A 726 4.53 9.85 -11.79
C GLY A 726 5.88 9.43 -11.19
N MET A 727 5.91 8.39 -10.34
CA MET A 727 7.15 7.94 -9.71
C MET A 727 8.04 7.19 -10.70
N LYS A 728 9.28 7.66 -10.86
CA LYS A 728 10.28 7.06 -11.74
C LYS A 728 11.28 6.19 -10.95
N PRO A 729 11.84 5.14 -11.56
CA PRO A 729 12.94 4.38 -10.96
C PRO A 729 14.18 5.26 -10.81
N ALA A 730 14.88 5.09 -9.70
CA ALA A 730 16.13 5.79 -9.42
C ALA A 730 17.35 4.93 -9.79
N GLY A 731 18.42 5.58 -10.25
CA GLY A 731 19.68 4.91 -10.58
C GLY A 731 20.49 4.56 -9.32
N PHE A 732 21.08 3.37 -9.30
CA PHE A 732 22.05 3.00 -8.27
C PHE A 732 23.30 3.85 -8.37
N PHE A 733 23.95 4.10 -7.24
CA PHE A 733 25.27 4.71 -7.20
C PHE A 733 26.33 3.60 -7.31
N GLN A 734 26.83 3.38 -8.53
CA GLN A 734 27.94 2.47 -8.81
C GLN A 734 29.17 3.27 -9.25
N LEU A 735 30.35 2.78 -8.86
CA LEU A 735 31.63 3.26 -9.35
C LEU A 735 32.05 2.39 -10.54
N ALA A 736 32.71 3.00 -11.53
CA ALA A 736 33.30 2.25 -12.64
C ALA A 736 34.50 1.43 -12.11
N HIS A 737 34.32 0.10 -12.03
CA HIS A 737 35.22 -0.95 -11.52
C HIS A 737 35.22 -1.24 -10.00
N GLN A 738 34.39 -2.20 -9.61
CA GLN A 738 34.76 -3.19 -8.58
C GLN A 738 34.97 -4.55 -9.27
N GLN A 739 36.22 -4.93 -9.50
CA GLN A 739 36.60 -6.34 -9.49
C GLN A 739 36.77 -6.73 -8.01
N GLU A 740 35.73 -7.29 -7.40
CA GLU A 740 35.85 -7.97 -6.12
C GLU A 740 36.77 -9.19 -6.30
N GLY A 741 37.88 -9.24 -5.56
CA GLY A 741 38.55 -10.50 -5.27
C GLY A 741 40.04 -10.65 -5.59
N GLN A 742 40.81 -9.59 -5.85
CA GLN A 742 42.27 -9.72 -5.89
C GLN A 742 42.91 -8.94 -4.74
N VAL A 743 43.46 -9.67 -3.77
CA VAL A 743 44.28 -9.14 -2.68
C VAL A 743 45.47 -8.44 -3.35
N VAL A 744 45.54 -7.11 -3.21
CA VAL A 744 46.69 -6.33 -3.70
C VAL A 744 47.88 -6.70 -2.82
N ASP A 745 48.83 -7.44 -3.40
CA ASP A 745 50.07 -7.79 -2.73
C ASP A 745 50.94 -6.52 -2.60
N VAL A 746 50.99 -5.99 -1.38
CA VAL A 746 51.67 -4.73 -1.05
C VAL A 746 53.18 -4.81 -1.34
N ASN A 747 53.77 -6.02 -1.32
CA ASN A 747 55.18 -6.22 -1.64
C ASN A 747 55.48 -6.09 -3.14
N ALA A 748 54.51 -6.38 -4.01
CA ALA A 748 54.68 -6.26 -5.46
C ALA A 748 54.75 -4.79 -5.94
N LEU A 749 54.21 -3.86 -5.14
CA LEU A 749 54.26 -2.41 -5.43
C LEU A 749 55.55 -1.75 -4.95
N LEU A 750 56.21 -2.30 -3.91
CA LEU A 750 57.47 -1.78 -3.37
C LEU A 750 58.70 -2.26 -4.16
N ASN A 751 58.65 -3.46 -4.74
CA ASN A 751 59.80 -4.05 -5.44
C ASN A 751 59.90 -3.65 -6.92
N ARG A 752 58.97 -2.84 -7.44
CA ARG A 752 58.90 -2.52 -8.88
C ARG A 752 59.90 -1.47 -9.38
N GLU A 753 60.65 -0.81 -8.49
CA GLU A 753 61.66 0.21 -8.86
C GLU A 753 63.10 -0.31 -8.91
N THR A 754 63.37 -1.60 -8.61
CA THR A 754 64.75 -2.12 -8.51
C THR A 754 65.24 -3.09 -9.59
N GLU A 755 64.46 -3.41 -10.62
CA GLU A 755 64.93 -4.28 -11.71
C GLU A 755 64.78 -3.62 -13.08
N THR A 756 65.82 -2.88 -13.48
CA THR A 756 66.14 -2.75 -14.91
C THR A 756 66.75 -4.06 -15.40
N THR A 757 66.28 -4.49 -16.58
CA THR A 757 66.83 -5.54 -17.46
C THR A 757 66.32 -6.96 -17.23
N GLN A 758 65.16 -7.27 -17.82
CA GLN A 758 64.94 -8.41 -18.73
C GLN A 758 63.47 -8.43 -19.15
N GLN A 759 63.21 -8.22 -20.45
CA GLN A 759 61.92 -8.49 -21.08
C GLN A 759 61.66 -10.00 -21.02
N PRO A 760 60.54 -10.47 -20.42
CA PRO A 760 60.07 -11.82 -20.66
C PRO A 760 59.27 -11.86 -21.96
N GLY A 761 59.50 -12.94 -22.70
CA GLY A 761 58.93 -13.24 -24.00
C GLY A 761 57.41 -13.13 -24.06
N LEU A 762 56.99 -12.64 -25.22
CA LEU A 762 55.64 -12.44 -25.67
C LEU A 762 55.18 -13.72 -26.38
N ASP A 763 54.63 -14.68 -25.66
CA ASP A 763 54.01 -15.85 -26.29
C ASP A 763 52.48 -15.80 -26.09
N ASP A 764 51.81 -15.75 -27.25
CA ASP A 764 50.40 -16.00 -27.55
C ASP A 764 49.37 -14.89 -27.32
N GLY A 765 49.59 -13.75 -27.97
CA GLY A 765 48.60 -12.66 -28.17
C GLY A 765 47.86 -12.73 -29.52
N PHE A 766 46.56 -12.42 -29.53
CA PHE A 766 45.57 -12.49 -30.62
C PHE A 766 45.98 -11.96 -32.03
N LEU A 767 47.06 -11.19 -32.14
CA LEU A 767 47.61 -10.66 -33.41
C LEU A 767 48.98 -11.27 -33.77
N ALA A 768 49.26 -12.51 -33.37
CA ALA A 768 50.54 -13.20 -33.61
C ALA A 768 50.64 -13.91 -34.98
N ALA A 769 49.54 -14.02 -35.74
CA ALA A 769 49.55 -14.59 -37.09
C ALA A 769 49.20 -13.51 -38.12
N THR A 770 50.17 -13.16 -38.95
CA THR A 770 50.09 -12.24 -40.09
C THR A 770 48.91 -12.54 -41.02
N ASN A 771 47.86 -11.73 -40.93
CA ASN A 771 46.93 -11.43 -42.01
C ASN A 771 46.74 -9.91 -42.03
N SER A 772 47.25 -9.23 -43.08
CA SER A 772 47.07 -7.77 -43.26
C SER A 772 45.60 -7.37 -43.13
N ALA A 773 44.69 -8.22 -43.61
CA ALA A 773 43.24 -8.05 -43.47
C ALA A 773 42.73 -7.87 -42.03
N GLU A 774 43.30 -8.58 -41.04
CA GLU A 774 42.83 -8.48 -39.64
C GLU A 774 43.27 -7.18 -38.98
N LEU A 775 44.48 -6.71 -39.31
CA LEU A 775 45.03 -5.43 -38.83
C LEU A 775 44.28 -4.24 -39.44
N LEU A 776 44.01 -4.29 -40.75
CA LEU A 776 43.24 -3.26 -41.45
C LEU A 776 41.78 -3.17 -40.96
N MET A 777 41.17 -4.32 -40.65
CA MET A 777 39.84 -4.39 -40.05
C MET A 777 39.79 -3.84 -38.63
N ALA A 778 40.83 -4.09 -37.83
CA ALA A 778 40.92 -3.55 -36.48
C ALA A 778 41.03 -2.02 -36.50
N ALA A 779 41.82 -1.46 -37.43
CA ALA A 779 41.94 -0.01 -37.60
C ALA A 779 40.61 0.64 -38.01
N LEU A 780 39.90 0.09 -39.00
CA LEU A 780 38.57 0.58 -39.42
C LEU A 780 37.50 0.41 -38.33
N PHE A 781 37.57 -0.63 -37.53
CA PHE A 781 36.60 -0.86 -36.45
C PHE A 781 36.81 0.08 -35.25
N CYS A 782 38.05 0.53 -35.01
CA CYS A 782 38.34 1.52 -33.96
C CYS A 782 37.67 2.87 -34.25
N LEU A 783 37.62 3.29 -35.52
CA LEU A 783 36.89 4.49 -35.95
C LEU A 783 35.40 4.40 -35.60
N LEU A 784 34.75 3.27 -35.91
CA LEU A 784 33.32 3.06 -35.60
C LEU A 784 32.99 2.95 -34.10
N CYS A 785 33.95 2.68 -33.24
CA CYS A 785 33.71 2.48 -31.81
C CYS A 785 33.81 3.76 -30.98
N GLU A 786 34.12 4.91 -31.60
CA GLU A 786 34.15 6.20 -30.90
C GLU A 786 32.74 6.66 -30.53
N ASP A 787 31.82 6.56 -31.50
CA ASP A 787 30.40 6.82 -31.28
C ASP A 787 29.76 5.64 -30.54
N ASN A 788 29.56 5.80 -29.24
CA ASN A 788 29.01 4.79 -28.32
C ASN A 788 27.57 4.30 -28.66
N LYS A 789 27.05 4.61 -29.86
CA LYS A 789 25.79 4.15 -30.44
C LYS A 789 25.91 3.96 -31.96
N VAL A 790 26.46 2.84 -32.41
CA VAL A 790 26.58 2.53 -33.84
C VAL A 790 25.23 2.12 -34.45
N SER A 791 24.79 2.80 -35.50
CA SER A 791 23.53 2.49 -36.21
C SER A 791 23.64 1.25 -37.11
N ASN A 792 22.50 0.61 -37.42
CA ASN A 792 22.48 -0.56 -38.31
C ASN A 792 22.93 -0.24 -39.74
N ASP A 793 22.85 1.02 -40.17
CA ASP A 793 23.24 1.44 -41.52
C ASP A 793 24.73 1.82 -41.60
N GLU A 794 25.32 2.41 -40.57
CA GLU A 794 26.79 2.52 -40.38
C GLU A 794 27.44 1.14 -40.45
N PHE A 795 26.86 0.15 -39.77
CA PHE A 795 27.37 -1.22 -39.82
C PHE A 795 27.30 -1.85 -41.21
N LYS A 796 26.24 -1.61 -42.00
CA LYS A 796 26.17 -2.14 -43.37
C LYS A 796 27.26 -1.52 -44.26
N ARG A 797 27.54 -0.22 -44.08
CA ARG A 797 28.59 0.51 -44.81
C ARG A 797 29.98 0.03 -44.41
N PHE A 798 30.23 -0.19 -43.12
CA PHE A 798 31.46 -0.82 -42.62
C PHE A 798 31.73 -2.15 -43.32
N TYR A 799 30.75 -3.06 -43.39
CA TYR A 799 30.94 -4.35 -44.06
C TYR A 799 31.25 -4.20 -45.55
N LYS A 800 30.66 -3.21 -46.24
CA LYS A 800 30.95 -2.92 -47.64
C LYS A 800 32.40 -2.45 -47.81
N ASN A 801 32.83 -1.49 -47.00
CA ASN A 801 34.19 -0.92 -47.04
C ASN A 801 35.26 -1.95 -46.62
N ALA A 802 34.99 -2.71 -45.56
CA ALA A 802 35.80 -3.83 -45.10
C ALA A 802 36.00 -4.89 -46.18
N SER A 803 34.93 -5.28 -46.88
CA SER A 803 34.99 -6.29 -47.94
C SER A 803 35.78 -5.79 -49.16
N SER A 804 35.67 -4.51 -49.51
CA SER A 804 36.44 -3.92 -50.61
C SER A 804 37.93 -3.79 -50.28
N LEU A 805 38.28 -3.58 -49.01
CA LEU A 805 39.65 -3.38 -48.57
C LEU A 805 40.41 -4.69 -48.36
N THR A 806 39.73 -5.73 -47.85
CA THR A 806 40.37 -6.99 -47.46
C THR A 806 40.20 -8.12 -48.48
N GLY A 807 39.32 -7.96 -49.48
CA GLY A 807 39.02 -9.00 -50.48
C GLY A 807 38.26 -10.21 -49.93
N VAL A 808 37.94 -10.24 -48.63
CA VAL A 808 37.23 -11.35 -47.96
C VAL A 808 35.72 -11.22 -48.20
N SER A 809 35.17 -12.11 -49.01
CA SER A 809 33.74 -12.13 -49.39
C SER A 809 32.87 -13.00 -48.47
N ASP A 810 33.45 -13.77 -47.55
CA ASP A 810 32.69 -14.60 -46.60
C ASP A 810 32.22 -13.81 -45.36
N ARG A 811 30.92 -13.53 -45.34
CA ARG A 811 30.24 -12.76 -44.29
C ARG A 811 30.30 -13.43 -42.91
N LYS A 812 30.50 -14.76 -42.82
CA LYS A 812 30.66 -15.46 -41.53
C LYS A 812 32.02 -15.22 -40.90
N GLN A 813 33.08 -15.17 -41.70
CA GLN A 813 34.45 -14.91 -41.23
C GLN A 813 34.58 -13.48 -40.69
N LEU A 814 34.05 -12.48 -41.40
CA LEU A 814 34.05 -11.08 -40.96
C LEU A 814 33.25 -10.86 -39.65
N LYS A 815 32.17 -11.61 -39.42
CA LYS A 815 31.41 -11.56 -38.15
C LYS A 815 32.20 -12.16 -36.97
N ASN A 816 32.93 -13.26 -37.20
CA ASN A 816 33.75 -13.87 -36.16
C ASN A 816 34.97 -12.99 -35.81
N LEU A 817 35.63 -12.42 -36.81
CA LEU A 817 36.73 -11.47 -36.58
C LEU A 817 36.29 -10.24 -35.80
N ARG A 818 35.14 -9.64 -36.17
CA ARG A 818 34.52 -8.56 -35.40
C ARG A 818 34.33 -8.93 -33.94
N LYS A 819 33.76 -10.11 -33.65
CA LYS A 819 33.49 -10.53 -32.26
C LYS A 819 34.77 -10.63 -31.44
N LYS A 820 35.86 -11.09 -32.05
CA LYS A 820 37.17 -11.18 -31.40
C LYS A 820 37.82 -9.80 -31.20
N ILE A 821 37.79 -8.93 -32.22
CA ILE A 821 38.34 -7.56 -32.13
C ILE A 821 37.59 -6.73 -31.10
N SER A 822 36.25 -6.82 -31.06
CA SER A 822 35.42 -6.13 -30.07
C SER A 822 35.69 -6.62 -28.64
N ALA A 823 35.89 -7.93 -28.44
CA ALA A 823 36.27 -8.47 -27.14
C ALA A 823 37.66 -7.96 -26.72
N TRP A 824 38.62 -7.96 -27.64
CA TRP A 824 39.97 -7.47 -27.38
C TRP A 824 40.02 -5.96 -27.06
N ILE A 825 39.29 -5.12 -27.81
CA ILE A 825 39.18 -3.69 -27.52
C ILE A 825 38.50 -3.44 -26.17
N SER A 826 37.51 -4.27 -25.79
CA SER A 826 36.88 -4.16 -24.47
C SER A 826 37.81 -4.52 -23.31
N GLU A 827 38.80 -5.39 -23.55
CA GLU A 827 39.81 -5.78 -22.55
C GLU A 827 40.97 -4.76 -22.45
N VAL A 828 41.42 -4.23 -23.59
CA VAL A 828 42.61 -3.35 -23.67
C VAL A 828 42.24 -1.86 -23.56
N GLY A 829 41.02 -1.48 -23.92
CA GLY A 829 40.55 -0.10 -24.01
C GLY A 829 40.92 0.57 -25.35
N LEU A 830 40.01 1.39 -25.89
CA LEU A 830 40.13 1.95 -27.25
C LEU A 830 41.43 2.74 -27.47
N GLN A 831 41.85 3.59 -26.53
CA GLN A 831 43.07 4.38 -26.70
C GLN A 831 44.35 3.54 -26.72
N GLN A 832 44.42 2.49 -25.90
CA GLN A 832 45.57 1.60 -25.85
C GLN A 832 45.59 0.65 -27.07
N ALA A 833 44.40 0.23 -27.54
CA ALA A 833 44.26 -0.53 -28.79
C ALA A 833 44.72 0.29 -30.01
N VAL A 834 44.37 1.58 -30.08
CA VAL A 834 44.84 2.48 -31.16
C VAL A 834 46.37 2.60 -31.18
N ILE A 835 47.03 2.69 -30.02
CA ILE A 835 48.50 2.76 -29.91
C ILE A 835 49.16 1.44 -30.35
N GLU A 836 48.61 0.30 -29.94
CA GLU A 836 49.14 -1.02 -30.30
C GLU A 836 48.93 -1.32 -31.80
N ILE A 837 47.77 -0.94 -32.35
CA ILE A 837 47.49 -1.06 -33.79
C ILE A 837 48.39 -0.12 -34.59
N SER A 838 48.59 1.14 -34.15
CA SER A 838 49.44 2.10 -34.87
C SER A 838 50.89 1.60 -34.96
N LYS A 839 51.44 1.09 -33.85
CA LYS A 839 52.79 0.52 -33.82
C LYS A 839 52.97 -0.67 -34.78
N ARG A 840 51.90 -1.43 -35.03
CA ARG A 840 51.91 -2.57 -35.98
C ARG A 840 51.64 -2.14 -37.42
N LEU A 841 50.88 -1.07 -37.64
CA LEU A 841 50.65 -0.46 -38.95
C LEU A 841 51.93 0.13 -39.55
N GLU A 842 52.91 0.54 -38.72
CA GLU A 842 54.26 0.93 -39.18
C GLU A 842 54.91 -0.13 -40.09
N GLY A 843 54.63 -1.43 -39.85
CA GLY A 843 55.11 -2.53 -40.69
C GLY A 843 54.49 -2.61 -42.10
N LEU A 844 53.42 -1.86 -42.37
CA LEU A 844 52.74 -1.75 -43.67
C LEU A 844 53.03 -0.42 -44.39
N SER A 845 53.92 0.41 -43.84
CA SER A 845 54.31 1.69 -44.44
C SER A 845 54.81 1.51 -45.88
N GLY A 846 54.18 2.21 -46.83
CA GLY A 846 54.55 2.19 -48.25
C GLY A 846 53.95 1.05 -49.09
N SER A 847 53.05 0.21 -48.56
CA SER A 847 52.32 -0.79 -49.35
C SER A 847 51.09 -0.20 -50.07
N GLU A 848 50.64 -0.84 -51.15
CA GLU A 848 49.40 -0.45 -51.88
C GLU A 848 48.16 -0.51 -50.96
N GLU A 849 48.20 -1.42 -49.97
CA GLU A 849 47.15 -1.63 -48.96
C GLU A 849 47.08 -0.47 -47.95
N ALA A 850 48.20 0.18 -47.64
CA ALA A 850 48.25 1.35 -46.75
C ALA A 850 47.57 2.58 -47.38
N SER A 851 47.80 2.81 -48.68
CA SER A 851 47.14 3.89 -49.43
C SER A 851 45.63 3.64 -49.58
N ALA A 852 45.24 2.38 -49.81
CA ALA A 852 43.85 1.97 -49.83
C ALA A 852 43.17 2.19 -48.47
N LEU A 853 43.85 1.87 -47.35
CA LEU A 853 43.32 2.09 -46.01
C LEU A 853 43.09 3.57 -45.72
N ILE A 854 44.05 4.44 -46.03
CA ILE A 854 43.90 5.89 -45.83
C ILE A 854 42.72 6.43 -46.64
N THR A 855 42.58 5.99 -47.90
CA THR A 855 41.45 6.38 -48.76
C THR A 855 40.11 5.92 -48.21
N VAL A 856 40.03 4.69 -47.69
CA VAL A 856 38.79 4.16 -47.11
C VAL A 856 38.49 4.78 -45.75
N MET A 857 39.48 5.04 -44.89
CA MET A 857 39.28 5.73 -43.61
C MET A 857 38.72 7.14 -43.82
N ASN A 858 39.29 7.91 -44.76
CA ASN A 858 38.78 9.25 -45.09
C ASN A 858 37.33 9.18 -45.64
N ARG A 859 37.03 8.25 -46.54
CA ARG A 859 35.66 8.03 -47.03
C ARG A 859 34.69 7.57 -45.94
N THR A 860 35.17 6.86 -44.92
CA THR A 860 34.32 6.34 -43.84
C THR A 860 34.03 7.45 -42.83
N ALA A 861 35.02 8.30 -42.50
CA ALA A 861 34.84 9.49 -41.67
C ALA A 861 33.98 10.58 -42.35
N GLU A 862 34.11 10.75 -43.67
CA GLU A 862 33.25 11.69 -44.42
C GLU A 862 31.79 11.20 -44.58
N ALA A 863 31.52 9.91 -44.35
CA ALA A 863 30.21 9.30 -44.63
C ALA A 863 29.11 9.67 -43.64
N ASP A 864 29.49 10.11 -42.44
CA ASP A 864 28.58 10.58 -41.38
C ASP A 864 28.42 12.10 -41.38
N GLY A 865 29.02 12.77 -42.37
CA GLY A 865 28.86 14.20 -42.67
C GLY A 865 29.60 15.14 -41.71
N GLU A 866 29.97 14.69 -40.50
CA GLU A 866 30.67 15.45 -39.46
C GLU A 866 31.84 14.63 -38.90
N ILE A 867 33.08 14.99 -39.23
CA ILE A 867 34.27 14.34 -38.67
C ILE A 867 34.46 14.87 -37.25
N THR A 868 34.42 14.00 -36.24
CA THR A 868 34.71 14.44 -34.86
C THR A 868 36.19 14.77 -34.71
N SER A 869 36.55 15.69 -33.80
CA SER A 869 37.96 16.01 -33.53
C SER A 869 38.77 14.79 -33.04
N ALA A 870 38.09 13.77 -32.53
CA ALA A 870 38.69 12.53 -32.04
C ALA A 870 38.91 11.50 -33.17
N GLU A 871 37.99 11.39 -34.12
CA GLU A 871 38.20 10.65 -35.38
C GLU A 871 39.35 11.25 -36.18
N GLU A 872 39.40 12.58 -36.31
CA GLU A 872 40.48 13.27 -37.02
C GLU A 872 41.83 12.99 -36.35
N ALA A 873 41.89 13.02 -35.01
CA ALA A 873 43.10 12.68 -34.25
C ALA A 873 43.49 11.20 -34.37
N MET A 874 42.53 10.28 -34.49
CA MET A 874 42.79 8.85 -34.68
C MET A 874 43.30 8.56 -36.10
N ILE A 875 42.69 9.17 -37.11
CA ILE A 875 43.12 9.08 -38.51
C ILE A 875 44.51 9.69 -38.66
N ALA A 876 44.79 10.83 -38.01
CA ALA A 876 46.12 11.43 -38.00
C ALA A 876 47.16 10.46 -37.41
N LYS A 877 46.89 9.83 -36.27
CA LYS A 877 47.79 8.82 -35.67
C LYS A 877 48.03 7.60 -36.56
N PHE A 878 47.00 7.09 -37.23
CA PHE A 878 47.17 5.97 -38.16
C PHE A 878 47.89 6.38 -39.44
N ARG A 879 47.70 7.63 -39.91
CA ARG A 879 48.40 8.20 -41.06
C ARG A 879 49.89 8.40 -40.79
N ASP A 880 50.23 8.91 -39.61
CA ASP A 880 51.61 9.09 -39.16
C ASP A 880 52.32 7.73 -39.07
N ALA A 881 51.64 6.72 -38.52
CA ALA A 881 52.17 5.35 -38.44
C ALA A 881 52.40 4.72 -39.81
N LEU A 882 51.60 5.03 -40.83
CA LEU A 882 51.73 4.47 -42.19
C LEU A 882 52.75 5.20 -43.08
N GLY A 883 53.55 6.12 -42.52
CA GLY A 883 54.70 6.73 -43.20
C GLY A 883 54.38 7.94 -44.09
N GLY A 884 53.37 8.75 -43.72
CA GLY A 884 53.02 9.97 -44.44
C GLY A 884 53.96 11.16 -44.18
N GLY A 885 55.09 11.23 -44.89
CA GLY A 885 55.89 12.46 -45.01
C GLY A 885 55.25 13.47 -45.96
N VAL A 886 55.19 14.73 -45.52
CA VAL A 886 54.70 15.91 -46.26
C VAL A 886 55.40 16.06 -47.62
N VAL A 887 54.62 16.06 -48.71
CA VAL A 887 55.03 16.70 -49.98
C VAL A 887 54.48 18.11 -49.98
N ASP A 888 55.33 19.06 -49.58
CA ASP A 888 55.09 20.50 -49.80
C ASP A 888 55.25 20.80 -51.29
N GLY A 889 54.12 21.04 -51.95
CA GLY A 889 54.05 21.23 -53.40
C GLY A 889 52.68 21.72 -53.87
N ALA A 890 52.09 22.70 -53.18
CA ALA A 890 50.96 23.48 -53.70
C ALA A 890 50.92 24.91 -53.11
N THR A 891 52.04 25.62 -53.15
CA THR A 891 52.03 27.09 -53.18
C THR A 891 52.53 27.58 -54.54
N ALA A 892 51.69 27.39 -55.56
CA ALA A 892 51.80 28.05 -56.85
C ALA A 892 50.41 28.17 -57.48
N SER A 893 49.50 28.90 -56.81
CA SER A 893 48.30 29.55 -57.37
C SER A 893 47.63 30.41 -56.29
N LYS A 894 48.38 31.37 -55.73
CA LYS A 894 47.82 32.70 -55.49
C LYS A 894 48.07 33.47 -56.78
N GLU A 895 47.01 34.07 -57.33
CA GLU A 895 46.97 34.86 -58.58
C GLU A 895 47.00 34.07 -59.91
N GLN A 896 45.90 33.36 -60.22
CA GLN A 896 45.21 33.38 -61.53
C GLN A 896 44.12 32.29 -61.59
N ALA A 897 42.99 32.56 -60.94
CA ALA A 897 41.68 32.05 -61.34
C ALA A 897 40.61 33.04 -60.89
N ASN A 898 40.81 34.32 -61.25
CA ASN A 898 39.70 35.23 -61.38
C ASN A 898 39.07 34.98 -62.76
N LYS A 899 37.75 34.73 -62.76
CA LYS A 899 36.84 34.30 -63.84
C LYS A 899 36.72 32.77 -63.98
N ARG A 900 35.58 32.09 -63.80
CA ARG A 900 34.13 32.38 -63.61
C ARG A 900 33.48 30.99 -63.34
N PRO A 901 32.23 30.84 -62.89
CA PRO A 901 31.29 31.80 -62.30
C PRO A 901 31.07 31.51 -60.80
N GLU A 902 30.37 32.38 -60.09
CA GLU A 902 29.66 31.96 -58.87
C GLU A 902 28.80 30.72 -59.19
N PRO A 903 28.86 29.62 -58.42
CA PRO A 903 27.64 28.93 -58.05
C PRO A 903 27.17 29.66 -56.80
N GLU A 904 26.39 30.70 -57.07
CA GLU A 904 25.32 31.24 -56.26
C GLU A 904 25.42 30.87 -54.78
N GLY A 905 25.55 31.89 -53.92
CA GLY A 905 24.94 31.72 -52.61
C GLY A 905 23.59 31.08 -52.84
N MET A 906 23.28 30.01 -52.14
CA MET A 906 21.91 29.99 -51.65
C MET A 906 21.86 31.21 -50.74
N SER A 907 21.56 32.38 -51.35
CA SER A 907 20.57 33.24 -50.75
C SER A 907 19.48 32.25 -50.42
N LEU A 908 19.47 31.75 -49.16
CA LEU A 908 18.25 31.26 -48.56
C LEU A 908 17.25 32.29 -49.06
N SER A 909 16.33 31.87 -49.93
CA SER A 909 15.46 32.87 -50.58
C SER A 909 14.91 33.72 -49.44
N SER A 910 14.64 35.01 -49.66
CA SER A 910 14.15 35.88 -48.58
C SER A 910 13.07 35.18 -47.73
N GLN A 911 12.26 34.31 -48.36
CA GLN A 911 11.35 33.36 -47.73
C GLN A 911 11.97 32.40 -46.71
N HIS A 912 13.04 31.68 -47.06
CA HIS A 912 13.71 30.76 -46.15
C HIS A 912 14.37 31.47 -44.96
N GLN A 913 14.96 32.65 -45.18
CA GLN A 913 15.51 33.45 -44.07
C GLN A 913 14.40 33.92 -43.13
N ILE A 914 13.28 34.41 -43.69
CA ILE A 914 12.10 34.79 -42.91
C ILE A 914 11.53 33.58 -42.17
N LEU A 915 11.49 32.39 -42.78
CA LEU A 915 10.98 31.17 -42.15
C LEU A 915 11.84 30.79 -40.93
N MET A 916 13.16 30.78 -41.11
CA MET A 916 14.08 30.47 -40.02
C MET A 916 14.01 31.53 -38.92
N LEU A 917 13.94 32.82 -39.25
CA LEU A 917 13.72 33.89 -38.26
C LEU A 917 12.38 33.72 -37.53
N THR A 918 11.32 33.29 -38.21
CA THR A 918 10.01 33.03 -37.62
C THR A 918 10.08 31.88 -36.61
N LEU A 919 10.71 30.76 -36.99
CA LEU A 919 10.82 29.57 -36.14
C LEU A 919 11.74 29.80 -34.94
N ILE A 920 12.90 30.44 -35.16
CA ILE A 920 13.88 30.70 -34.09
C ILE A 920 13.37 31.77 -33.12
N SER A 921 12.73 32.84 -33.61
CA SER A 921 12.14 33.85 -32.71
C SER A 921 10.98 33.31 -31.85
N LEU A 922 10.32 32.23 -32.29
CA LEU A 922 9.26 31.58 -31.53
C LEU A 922 9.80 30.69 -30.40
N VAL A 923 10.93 30.02 -30.65
CA VAL A 923 11.50 29.00 -29.76
C VAL A 923 12.58 29.57 -28.83
N SER A 924 13.27 30.64 -29.22
CA SER A 924 14.41 31.19 -28.50
C SER A 924 14.14 32.59 -27.96
N ALA A 925 13.03 32.76 -27.23
CA ALA A 925 12.76 34.05 -26.58
C ALA A 925 13.71 34.34 -25.41
N ASP A 926 14.34 33.30 -24.86
CA ASP A 926 15.34 33.34 -23.79
C ASP A 926 16.80 33.39 -24.31
N GLY A 927 17.02 33.30 -25.62
CA GLY A 927 18.32 33.43 -26.29
C GLY A 927 19.14 32.14 -26.39
N GLU A 928 18.58 31.00 -25.99
CA GLU A 928 19.16 29.66 -26.20
C GLU A 928 18.17 28.75 -26.95
N ILE A 929 18.65 27.66 -27.57
CA ILE A 929 17.79 26.68 -28.29
C ILE A 929 18.00 25.32 -27.63
N LYS A 930 16.96 24.74 -27.02
CA LYS A 930 17.07 23.39 -26.43
C LYS A 930 17.11 22.34 -27.54
N SER A 931 17.78 21.22 -27.29
CA SER A 931 17.97 20.16 -28.29
C SER A 931 16.66 19.57 -28.82
N GLU A 932 15.66 19.42 -27.96
CA GLU A 932 14.35 18.84 -28.33
C GLU A 932 13.53 19.79 -29.23
N GLU A 933 13.63 21.10 -29.00
CA GLU A 933 12.96 22.10 -29.82
C GLU A 933 13.63 22.25 -31.19
N PHE A 934 14.97 22.14 -31.24
CA PHE A 934 15.72 22.16 -32.48
C PHE A 934 15.37 20.98 -33.40
N ASP A 935 15.13 19.79 -32.85
CA ASP A 935 14.75 18.62 -33.65
C ASP A 935 13.40 18.83 -34.35
N SER A 936 12.45 19.49 -33.68
CA SER A 936 11.15 19.86 -34.27
C SER A 936 11.30 20.89 -35.39
N ILE A 937 12.21 21.87 -35.24
CA ILE A 937 12.55 22.85 -36.28
C ILE A 937 13.19 22.17 -37.49
N VAL A 938 14.08 21.22 -37.26
CA VAL A 938 14.75 20.47 -38.34
C VAL A 938 13.74 19.67 -39.15
N GLU A 939 12.87 18.91 -38.49
CA GLU A 939 11.82 18.14 -39.18
C GLU A 939 10.91 19.05 -40.02
N PHE A 940 10.45 20.17 -39.44
CA PHE A 940 9.58 21.11 -40.16
C PHE A 940 10.28 21.78 -41.35
N THR A 941 11.54 22.20 -41.18
CA THR A 941 12.31 22.90 -42.20
C THR A 941 12.65 21.97 -43.36
N ILE A 942 13.08 20.74 -43.09
CA ILE A 942 13.36 19.74 -44.15
C ILE A 942 12.08 19.39 -44.90
N ALA A 943 10.92 19.34 -44.23
CA ALA A 943 9.64 19.03 -44.88
C ALA A 943 9.14 20.14 -45.82
N ASN A 944 9.49 21.41 -45.54
CA ASN A 944 8.92 22.59 -46.23
C ASN A 944 9.91 23.40 -47.07
N THR A 945 11.20 23.06 -47.02
CA THR A 945 12.27 23.77 -47.74
C THR A 945 13.18 22.77 -48.46
N PRO A 946 13.95 23.19 -49.48
CA PRO A 946 14.88 22.30 -50.17
C PRO A 946 16.16 22.01 -49.36
N LEU A 947 16.23 22.46 -48.10
CA LEU A 947 17.32 22.11 -47.18
C LEU A 947 17.15 20.64 -46.78
N THR A 948 18.04 19.78 -47.26
CA THR A 948 17.96 18.32 -47.04
C THR A 948 18.83 17.83 -45.89
N ASP A 949 19.71 18.68 -45.36
CA ASP A 949 20.71 18.30 -44.37
C ASP A 949 20.53 19.08 -43.05
N ARG A 950 20.54 18.36 -41.93
CA ARG A 950 20.42 18.89 -40.57
C ARG A 950 21.49 19.95 -40.28
N LYS A 951 22.69 19.81 -40.86
CA LYS A 951 23.75 20.80 -40.74
C LYS A 951 23.43 22.13 -41.40
N GLN A 952 22.80 22.10 -42.58
CA GLN A 952 22.40 23.32 -43.28
C GLN A 952 21.30 24.04 -42.51
N VAL A 953 20.35 23.30 -41.93
CA VAL A 953 19.33 23.87 -41.05
C VAL A 953 19.96 24.44 -39.78
N ARG A 954 20.97 23.77 -39.20
CA ARG A 954 21.69 24.27 -38.03
C ARG A 954 22.44 25.56 -38.32
N GLN A 955 23.17 25.62 -39.43
CA GLN A 955 23.88 26.82 -39.85
C GLN A 955 22.94 28.00 -40.12
N ALA A 956 21.77 27.74 -40.71
CA ALA A 956 20.74 28.75 -40.92
C ALA A 956 20.08 29.21 -39.60
N ALA A 957 19.87 28.29 -38.65
CA ALA A 957 19.34 28.58 -37.32
C ALA A 957 20.32 29.41 -36.48
N ASP A 958 21.60 29.04 -36.47
CA ASP A 958 22.64 29.77 -35.74
C ASP A 958 22.82 31.18 -36.34
N SER A 959 22.78 31.31 -37.68
CA SER A 959 22.81 32.63 -38.33
C SER A 959 21.58 33.50 -38.02
N ALA A 960 20.38 32.90 -37.91
CA ALA A 960 19.18 33.61 -37.49
C ALA A 960 19.25 34.03 -36.02
N LEU A 961 19.79 33.17 -35.15
CA LEU A 961 19.99 33.46 -33.73
C LEU A 961 21.00 34.59 -33.52
N ASP A 962 22.11 34.58 -34.25
CA ASP A 962 23.11 35.66 -34.20
C ASP A 962 22.48 36.99 -34.63
N ARG A 963 21.65 36.97 -35.69
CA ARG A 963 20.93 38.18 -36.14
C ARG A 963 19.92 38.69 -35.11
N ILE A 964 19.22 37.80 -34.41
CA ILE A 964 18.32 38.16 -33.30
C ILE A 964 19.10 38.75 -32.13
N LYS A 965 20.28 38.22 -31.81
CA LYS A 965 21.16 38.76 -30.75
C LYS A 965 21.71 40.14 -31.11
N GLU A 966 22.01 40.39 -32.38
CA GLU A 966 22.53 41.68 -32.85
C GLU A 966 21.46 42.77 -32.95
N SER A 967 20.27 42.45 -33.50
CA SER A 967 19.21 43.44 -33.79
C SER A 967 18.15 43.55 -32.68
N GLY A 968 18.05 42.53 -31.81
CA GLY A 968 17.02 42.44 -30.78
C GLY A 968 15.75 41.72 -31.26
N LEU A 969 15.16 40.92 -30.36
CA LEU A 969 14.02 40.04 -30.68
C LEU A 969 12.78 40.81 -31.15
N GLU A 970 12.44 41.94 -30.51
CA GLU A 970 11.24 42.71 -30.86
C GLU A 970 11.31 43.32 -32.27
N GLU A 971 12.48 43.79 -32.70
CA GLU A 971 12.68 44.39 -34.04
C GLU A 971 12.56 43.31 -35.15
N ILE A 972 13.14 42.13 -34.91
CA ILE A 972 13.02 40.99 -35.83
C ILE A 972 11.57 40.49 -35.90
N VAL A 973 10.85 40.41 -34.79
CA VAL A 973 9.44 39.99 -34.78
C VAL A 973 8.58 40.96 -35.61
N GLU A 974 8.82 42.27 -35.53
CA GLU A 974 8.13 43.24 -36.40
C GLU A 974 8.49 43.11 -37.88
N GLU A 975 9.76 42.87 -38.22
CA GLU A 975 10.24 42.63 -39.60
C GLU A 975 9.56 41.37 -40.18
N VAL A 976 9.51 40.30 -39.38
CA VAL A 976 8.88 39.02 -39.73
C VAL A 976 7.38 39.21 -39.92
N ILE A 977 6.68 39.91 -39.02
CA ILE A 977 5.23 40.17 -39.15
C ILE A 977 4.89 40.93 -40.44
N LYS A 978 5.70 41.93 -40.83
CA LYS A 978 5.46 42.70 -42.06
C LYS A 978 5.69 41.88 -43.33
N SER A 979 6.59 40.89 -43.28
CA SER A 979 6.99 40.10 -44.43
C SER A 979 6.22 38.79 -44.58
N LEU A 980 5.79 38.15 -43.48
CA LEU A 980 5.08 36.86 -43.44
C LEU A 980 3.92 36.70 -44.45
N PRO A 981 2.99 37.68 -44.60
CA PRO A 981 1.77 37.54 -45.39
C PRO A 981 2.03 37.13 -46.84
N ASN A 982 2.98 37.78 -47.50
CA ASN A 982 3.18 37.67 -48.95
C ASN A 982 4.38 36.80 -49.32
N THR A 983 4.97 36.11 -48.34
CA THR A 983 6.26 35.44 -48.49
C THR A 983 6.11 33.95 -48.79
N PHE A 984 5.06 33.27 -48.32
CA PHE A 984 4.93 31.80 -48.46
C PHE A 984 3.73 31.37 -49.29
N SER A 985 3.78 30.17 -49.87
CA SER A 985 2.61 29.58 -50.54
C SER A 985 1.54 29.19 -49.50
N LYS A 986 0.27 29.13 -49.91
CA LYS A 986 -0.86 28.81 -49.01
C LYS A 986 -0.66 27.50 -48.24
N ASP A 987 -0.07 26.48 -48.87
CA ASP A 987 0.17 25.19 -48.22
C ASP A 987 1.20 25.30 -47.08
N VAL A 988 2.29 26.06 -47.29
CA VAL A 988 3.31 26.30 -46.26
C VAL A 988 2.75 27.16 -45.12
N VAL A 989 1.89 28.14 -45.41
CA VAL A 989 1.19 28.96 -44.39
C VAL A 989 0.29 28.09 -43.50
N VAL A 990 -0.46 27.14 -44.09
CA VAL A 990 -1.31 26.22 -43.32
C VAL A 990 -0.47 25.31 -42.43
N GLN A 991 0.63 24.75 -42.95
CA GLN A 991 1.52 23.90 -42.16
C GLN A 991 2.22 24.69 -41.05
N LEU A 992 2.69 25.90 -41.32
CA LEU A 992 3.30 26.78 -40.34
C LEU A 992 2.30 27.18 -39.24
N THR A 993 1.05 27.45 -39.60
CA THR A 993 -0.03 27.76 -38.64
C THR A 993 -0.32 26.57 -37.74
N GLN A 994 -0.38 25.35 -38.30
CA GLN A 994 -0.57 24.13 -37.52
C GLN A 994 0.61 23.89 -36.58
N PHE A 995 1.85 24.06 -37.08
CA PHE A 995 3.07 23.89 -36.29
C PHE A 995 3.14 24.87 -35.11
N ILE A 996 2.88 26.16 -35.35
CA ILE A 996 2.86 27.18 -34.28
C ILE A 996 1.74 26.89 -33.27
N THR A 997 0.57 26.42 -33.72
CA THR A 997 -0.53 26.06 -32.82
C THR A 997 -0.16 24.87 -31.94
N GLN A 998 0.43 23.82 -32.53
CA GLN A 998 0.92 22.65 -31.78
C GLN A 998 1.99 23.04 -30.77
N LEU A 999 2.97 23.86 -31.16
CA LEU A 999 3.98 24.36 -30.22
C LEU A 999 3.36 25.17 -29.08
N SER A 1000 2.29 25.94 -29.33
CA SER A 1000 1.59 26.69 -28.28
C SER A 1000 0.70 25.86 -27.35
N GLU A 1001 0.23 24.69 -27.80
CA GLU A 1001 -0.68 23.80 -27.05
C GLU A 1001 0.05 22.72 -26.23
N VAL A 1002 1.38 22.57 -26.36
CA VAL A 1002 2.18 21.63 -25.57
C VAL A 1002 2.32 22.16 -24.13
N ASP A 1003 1.49 21.59 -23.25
CA ASP A 1003 1.35 21.93 -21.83
C ASP A 1003 2.64 21.65 -21.03
N GLY A 1004 3.34 22.71 -20.62
CA GLY A 1004 4.29 22.69 -19.51
C GLY A 1004 5.54 23.54 -19.71
N GLU A 1005 5.46 24.83 -19.35
CA GLU A 1005 6.56 25.82 -19.30
C GLU A 1005 6.87 26.62 -20.58
N ILE A 1006 5.86 27.00 -21.38
CA ILE A 1006 6.07 28.03 -22.42
C ILE A 1006 6.12 29.42 -21.75
N HIS A 1007 7.16 30.20 -22.01
CA HIS A 1007 7.30 31.54 -21.43
C HIS A 1007 6.24 32.53 -21.99
N GLU A 1008 5.76 33.46 -21.17
CA GLU A 1008 4.70 34.43 -21.54
C GLU A 1008 5.08 35.25 -22.80
N SER A 1009 6.38 35.47 -23.02
CA SER A 1009 6.95 36.10 -24.22
C SER A 1009 6.73 35.26 -25.50
N GLU A 1010 6.92 33.95 -25.45
CA GLU A 1010 6.78 33.03 -26.59
C GLU A 1010 5.31 32.88 -26.99
N GLN A 1011 4.40 32.78 -26.01
CA GLN A 1011 2.96 32.78 -26.28
C GLN A 1011 2.51 34.10 -26.93
N LYS A 1012 3.08 35.24 -26.50
CA LYS A 1012 2.76 36.55 -27.09
C LYS A 1012 3.22 36.63 -28.55
N ILE A 1013 4.42 36.15 -28.87
CA ILE A 1013 4.96 36.10 -30.24
C ILE A 1013 4.15 35.12 -31.11
N ALA A 1014 3.86 33.91 -30.61
CA ALA A 1014 3.04 32.92 -31.30
C ALA A 1014 1.65 33.47 -31.64
N THR A 1015 1.02 34.18 -30.70
CA THR A 1015 -0.30 34.82 -30.92
C THR A 1015 -0.23 35.91 -31.99
N GLN A 1016 0.85 36.70 -32.02
CA GLN A 1016 1.06 37.73 -33.04
C GLN A 1016 1.25 37.12 -34.45
N TYR A 1017 2.08 36.08 -34.58
CA TYR A 1017 2.26 35.38 -35.85
C TYR A 1017 0.97 34.69 -36.33
N LEU A 1018 0.26 33.98 -35.45
CA LEU A 1018 -1.02 33.34 -35.79
C LEU A 1018 -2.09 34.34 -36.23
N LYS A 1019 -2.12 35.55 -35.63
CA LYS A 1019 -3.07 36.59 -36.01
C LYS A 1019 -2.83 37.08 -37.44
N VAL A 1020 -1.57 37.21 -37.84
CA VAL A 1020 -1.16 37.65 -39.18
C VAL A 1020 -1.37 36.54 -40.21
N LEU A 1021 -0.98 35.31 -39.88
CA LEU A 1021 -1.15 34.14 -40.76
C LEU A 1021 -2.62 33.79 -41.01
N ARG A 1022 -3.54 34.05 -40.07
CA ARG A 1022 -4.99 33.83 -40.27
C ARG A 1022 -5.71 34.92 -41.06
N GLN A 1023 -5.10 36.11 -41.20
CA GLN A 1023 -5.67 37.22 -41.99
C GLN A 1023 -5.39 37.08 -43.49
N ASN A 1024 -4.40 36.25 -43.85
CA ASN A 1024 -4.01 35.89 -45.23
C ASN A 1024 -4.51 34.50 -45.61
#